data_AF-A0A928C5G2-F1
#
_entry.id   AF-A0A928C5G2-F1
#
_cell.length_a   1.000
_cell.length_b   1.000
_cell.length_c   1.000
_cell.angle_alpha   90.00
_cell.angle_beta   90.00
_cell.angle_gamma   90.00
#
_symmetry.space_group_name_H-M   'P 1'
#
loop_
_entity.id
_entity.type
_entity.pdbx_description
1 polymer ?
#
loop_
_entity_poly.entity_id
_entity_poly.type
_entity_poly.pdbx_seq_one_letter_code
_entity_poly.pdbx_strand_id
1 'polypeptide(L)'
;MKSKLPQIKYSTMHLTALQQLKNIAVRLLAYTSILFLCSFALAMPATAQITINEVMQANLHLKDDQNNLPESWIELFNNTDNAINLKNHYLRQGEHAYRFNTDMLVPAQAYQIIYCDEQDTANHTNFKLKHNKAARLSLLSPDSIVIDEVIIPKMAQPGISFGNDGNEPGTWGWTIGATPGLRNTATGEILPPPSLQESSGYYSSPLTIHLEKYAESDVRYTTDGSEPTEESELMSGELQIAQSTVIRLRAFADGHVPSPTVTYSFLFLEREATLPVFSIVVPPDDLYDEQYGIMTNGNYSEGTPNYLFDWRRAAHVDYFDTDNTQLLNQLCEIRIAGGNSRAFPQKSLVLYSTKRLSGDDFVCTFWHEKPNITSVHSIMLRNAGNDFLLCHLRDAAAQSIAGAYLDVDYQAYEPAIVYINGKYYGLMNIRERSNEDYIESNYGLTDTDIIENWWQAKEGTIDDAAELYEWMLSDTASYEALEQKADVPELLNYIITEAYFGNIDFIDNNMLMWKPDGGKWRWMLHDLDMTFNYHFRRNNPEHPVINHFECFYAPHPTMGELGENGMYTSFFRKILHFAPFREQLIDRFTVYMGDFLHHRRLTPYIDSLAQRIAAEIPYTEDLYASFMENEPTDWEQEVNIMKSFLTERQWLNAYALMQFYGLGDMYKLAINDIENENSAYSLVLNGIAMKHPSFDGFYYKDRALSVRAIPNDTNTQPADGWLIEKTLNGNLYREYRSGDTLIFTLPQHSPIESVSITPCAEKPESIAAETNAQWHITKGGVYITQLQDADEVIISDILGKTICRKRQKTENELYIALHPGCYVLRIGREKAKILIE
;
A
#
# COMPACT_ATOMS: atom_id res chain seq x y z
N MET A 1 -103.00 -38.52 -51.36
CA MET A 1 -103.33 -39.46 -52.45
C MET A 1 -102.06 -40.24 -52.82
N LYS A 2 -102.15 -41.57 -52.92
CA LYS A 2 -101.07 -42.41 -53.42
C LYS A 2 -100.92 -42.23 -54.94
N SER A 3 -99.71 -42.14 -55.47
CA SER A 3 -99.40 -42.75 -56.77
C SER A 3 -97.93 -43.11 -56.88
N LYS A 4 -97.71 -44.40 -57.17
CA LYS A 4 -96.45 -45.10 -57.48
C LYS A 4 -95.75 -44.51 -58.69
N LEU A 5 -94.42 -44.74 -58.81
CA LEU A 5 -93.68 -45.01 -60.07
C LEU A 5 -92.19 -45.36 -59.75
N PRO A 6 -91.40 -45.95 -60.67
CA PRO A 6 -91.06 -47.38 -60.67
C PRO A 6 -89.57 -47.68 -60.44
N GLN A 7 -89.28 -48.97 -60.17
CA GLN A 7 -87.93 -49.53 -60.06
C GLN A 7 -87.21 -49.58 -61.42
N ILE A 8 -85.97 -49.08 -61.46
CA ILE A 8 -84.99 -49.33 -62.53
C ILE A 8 -83.83 -50.14 -61.94
N LYS A 9 -83.57 -51.32 -62.53
CA LYS A 9 -82.43 -52.19 -62.25
C LYS A 9 -81.15 -51.56 -62.82
N TYR A 10 -80.14 -51.35 -61.97
CA TYR A 10 -78.77 -51.02 -62.40
C TYR A 10 -77.94 -52.30 -62.55
N SER A 11 -77.22 -52.40 -63.67
CA SER A 11 -76.32 -53.50 -64.03
C SER A 11 -75.08 -53.56 -63.14
N THR A 12 -74.60 -54.79 -62.93
CA THR A 12 -73.50 -55.23 -62.05
C THR A 12 -72.15 -54.53 -62.25
N MET A 13 -71.97 -53.77 -63.34
CA MET A 13 -70.72 -53.06 -63.65
C MET A 13 -70.54 -51.77 -62.83
N HIS A 14 -71.61 -51.20 -62.27
CA HIS A 14 -71.52 -49.99 -61.44
C HIS A 14 -71.16 -50.25 -59.97
N LEU A 15 -71.39 -51.47 -59.43
CA LEU A 15 -71.07 -51.76 -58.04
C LEU A 15 -69.56 -51.81 -57.79
N THR A 16 -68.77 -52.34 -58.71
CA THR A 16 -67.30 -52.48 -58.55
C THR A 16 -66.59 -51.13 -58.54
N ALA A 17 -67.02 -50.17 -59.37
CA ALA A 17 -66.48 -48.82 -59.41
C ALA A 17 -66.84 -48.01 -58.14
N LEU A 18 -68.08 -48.16 -57.64
CA LEU A 18 -68.52 -47.54 -56.38
C LEU A 18 -67.80 -48.12 -55.15
N GLN A 19 -67.41 -49.39 -55.18
CA GLN A 19 -66.70 -50.04 -54.09
C GLN A 19 -65.20 -49.70 -54.08
N GLN A 20 -64.58 -49.50 -55.24
CA GLN A 20 -63.23 -48.93 -55.34
C GLN A 20 -63.19 -47.45 -54.91
N LEU A 21 -64.17 -46.64 -55.30
CA LEU A 21 -64.26 -45.24 -54.86
C LEU A 21 -64.53 -45.12 -53.35
N LYS A 22 -65.34 -46.00 -52.75
CA LYS A 22 -65.49 -46.08 -51.28
C LYS A 22 -64.19 -46.47 -50.58
N ASN A 23 -63.45 -47.44 -51.09
CA ASN A 23 -62.17 -47.84 -50.48
C ASN A 23 -61.08 -46.78 -50.61
N ILE A 24 -61.08 -46.01 -51.72
CA ILE A 24 -60.18 -44.86 -51.90
C ILE A 24 -60.59 -43.71 -50.97
N ALA A 25 -61.90 -43.40 -50.85
CA ALA A 25 -62.39 -42.37 -49.95
C ALA A 25 -62.16 -42.71 -48.46
N VAL A 26 -62.33 -43.99 -48.06
CA VAL A 26 -62.04 -44.45 -46.69
C VAL A 26 -60.54 -44.43 -46.40
N ARG A 27 -59.69 -44.74 -47.39
CA ARG A 27 -58.22 -44.59 -47.24
C ARG A 27 -57.81 -43.12 -47.19
N LEU A 28 -58.38 -42.25 -48.02
CA LEU A 28 -58.12 -40.80 -47.97
C LEU A 28 -58.60 -40.19 -46.66
N LEU A 29 -59.76 -40.59 -46.14
CA LEU A 29 -60.22 -40.19 -44.80
C LEU A 29 -59.30 -40.70 -43.70
N ALA A 30 -58.84 -41.96 -43.77
CA ALA A 30 -57.86 -42.50 -42.82
C ALA A 30 -56.50 -41.79 -42.89
N TYR A 31 -56.01 -41.44 -44.09
CA TYR A 31 -54.77 -40.67 -44.26
C TYR A 31 -54.93 -39.22 -43.81
N THR A 32 -56.06 -38.56 -44.07
CA THR A 32 -56.33 -37.23 -43.53
C THR A 32 -56.52 -37.27 -42.02
N SER A 33 -57.13 -38.31 -41.44
CA SER A 33 -57.24 -38.46 -39.99
C SER A 33 -55.91 -38.77 -39.34
N ILE A 34 -55.03 -39.56 -39.96
CA ILE A 34 -53.65 -39.81 -39.47
C ILE A 34 -52.77 -38.56 -39.63
N LEU A 35 -52.88 -37.80 -40.73
CA LEU A 35 -52.19 -36.52 -40.88
C LEU A 35 -52.72 -35.46 -39.91
N PHE A 36 -54.04 -35.45 -39.62
CA PHE A 36 -54.67 -34.54 -38.65
C PHE A 36 -54.34 -34.93 -37.19
N LEU A 37 -54.22 -36.23 -36.89
CA LEU A 37 -53.75 -36.77 -35.61
C LEU A 37 -52.22 -36.61 -35.42
N CYS A 38 -51.43 -36.66 -36.49
CA CYS A 38 -49.99 -36.35 -36.45
C CYS A 38 -49.72 -34.84 -36.35
N SER A 39 -50.59 -33.97 -36.88
CA SER A 39 -50.50 -32.51 -36.65
C SER A 39 -51.04 -32.07 -35.28
N PHE A 40 -51.73 -32.96 -34.55
CA PHE A 40 -52.15 -32.78 -33.15
C PHE A 40 -51.32 -33.63 -32.17
N ALA A 41 -50.24 -34.28 -32.63
CA ALA A 41 -49.22 -34.81 -31.75
C ALA A 41 -48.47 -33.62 -31.14
N LEU A 42 -49.09 -33.07 -30.09
CA LEU A 42 -48.53 -32.28 -29.03
C LEU A 42 -47.29 -31.49 -29.44
N ALA A 43 -47.49 -30.23 -29.84
CA ALA A 43 -46.58 -29.19 -29.39
C ALA A 43 -46.71 -29.13 -27.85
N MET A 44 -46.16 -30.12 -27.15
CA MET A 44 -45.71 -29.87 -25.79
C MET A 44 -44.66 -28.76 -25.94
N PRO A 45 -44.69 -27.70 -25.11
CA PRO A 45 -43.53 -26.84 -25.03
C PRO A 45 -42.35 -27.78 -24.78
N ALA A 46 -41.37 -27.77 -25.69
CA ALA A 46 -40.12 -28.46 -25.44
C ALA A 46 -39.49 -27.73 -24.25
N THR A 47 -39.77 -28.19 -23.04
CA THR A 47 -39.11 -27.70 -21.84
C THR A 47 -37.63 -28.00 -22.04
N ALA A 48 -36.80 -26.97 -21.95
CA ALA A 48 -35.36 -27.14 -21.98
C ALA A 48 -34.96 -28.20 -20.94
N GLN A 49 -34.11 -29.14 -21.36
CA GLN A 49 -33.70 -30.27 -20.50
C GLN A 49 -32.83 -29.78 -19.33
N ILE A 50 -31.99 -28.78 -19.61
CA ILE A 50 -31.20 -28.01 -18.66
C ILE A 50 -31.67 -26.55 -18.75
N THR A 51 -31.91 -25.91 -17.62
CA THR A 51 -32.45 -24.55 -17.52
C THR A 51 -31.59 -23.69 -16.61
N ILE A 52 -31.63 -22.38 -16.81
CA ILE A 52 -31.13 -21.40 -15.85
C ILE A 52 -32.17 -21.33 -14.73
N ASN A 53 -31.74 -21.50 -13.48
CA ASN A 53 -32.65 -21.60 -12.34
C ASN A 53 -32.61 -20.37 -11.42
N GLU A 54 -31.41 -19.92 -11.07
CA GLU A 54 -31.20 -18.85 -10.10
C GLU A 54 -29.88 -18.14 -10.42
N VAL A 55 -29.80 -16.83 -10.17
CA VAL A 55 -28.58 -16.03 -10.37
C VAL A 55 -28.40 -15.03 -9.24
N MET A 56 -27.15 -14.77 -8.82
CA MET A 56 -26.83 -13.73 -7.86
C MET A 56 -25.73 -12.83 -8.42
N GLN A 57 -26.02 -11.54 -8.59
CA GLN A 57 -25.12 -10.56 -9.21
C GLN A 57 -24.04 -10.02 -8.26
N ALA A 58 -24.28 -10.05 -6.94
CA ALA A 58 -23.28 -9.72 -5.93
C ALA A 58 -23.42 -10.66 -4.74
N ASN A 59 -22.50 -11.60 -4.66
CA ASN A 59 -22.47 -12.65 -3.66
C ASN A 59 -21.82 -12.16 -2.35
N LEU A 60 -22.47 -12.45 -1.23
CA LEU A 60 -21.97 -12.12 0.10
C LEU A 60 -21.50 -13.34 0.89
N HIS A 61 -21.96 -14.54 0.54
CA HIS A 61 -21.90 -15.69 1.45
C HIS A 61 -21.43 -16.99 0.80
N LEU A 62 -21.79 -17.24 -0.47
CA LEU A 62 -21.47 -18.50 -1.13
C LEU A 62 -19.98 -18.54 -1.44
N LYS A 63 -19.28 -19.51 -0.87
CA LYS A 63 -17.85 -19.70 -1.09
C LYS A 63 -17.65 -20.74 -2.19
N ASP A 64 -16.56 -20.60 -2.95
CA ASP A 64 -16.16 -21.64 -3.91
C ASP A 64 -15.52 -22.85 -3.18
N ASP A 65 -15.10 -23.83 -3.95
CA ASP A 65 -14.43 -25.05 -3.43
C ASP A 65 -13.06 -24.76 -2.77
N GLN A 66 -12.50 -23.58 -3.00
CA GLN A 66 -11.27 -23.09 -2.41
C GLN A 66 -11.50 -22.06 -1.29
N ASN A 67 -12.75 -21.89 -0.84
CA ASN A 67 -13.18 -20.91 0.15
C ASN A 67 -12.97 -19.43 -0.24
N ASN A 68 -12.74 -19.14 -1.52
CA ASN A 68 -12.80 -17.77 -2.03
C ASN A 68 -14.26 -17.31 -2.06
N LEU A 69 -14.43 -16.00 -2.06
CA LEU A 69 -15.74 -15.36 -2.22
C LEU A 69 -15.89 -14.92 -3.68
N PRO A 70 -16.44 -15.76 -4.58
CA PRO A 70 -16.66 -15.37 -5.97
C PRO A 70 -17.62 -14.18 -6.04
N GLU A 71 -17.45 -13.30 -7.02
CA GLU A 71 -18.25 -12.08 -7.13
C GLU A 71 -19.74 -12.35 -7.35
N SER A 72 -20.04 -13.37 -8.17
CA SER A 72 -21.39 -13.71 -8.61
C SER A 72 -21.50 -15.19 -8.97
N TRP A 73 -22.71 -15.71 -9.11
CA TRP A 73 -22.94 -17.10 -9.51
C TRP A 73 -24.24 -17.29 -10.30
N ILE A 74 -24.26 -18.37 -11.09
CA ILE A 74 -25.39 -18.87 -11.85
C ILE A 74 -25.68 -20.29 -11.39
N GLU A 75 -26.95 -20.63 -11.20
CA GLU A 75 -27.39 -21.99 -10.98
C GLU A 75 -28.12 -22.53 -12.21
N LEU A 76 -27.77 -23.75 -12.59
CA LEU A 76 -28.45 -24.52 -13.62
C LEU A 76 -29.23 -25.67 -12.99
N PHE A 77 -30.42 -25.96 -13.52
CA PHE A 77 -31.26 -27.06 -13.07
C PHE A 77 -31.54 -28.05 -14.19
N ASN A 78 -31.24 -29.34 -13.94
CA ASN A 78 -31.57 -30.45 -14.83
C ASN A 78 -32.98 -30.96 -14.52
N ASN A 79 -33.95 -30.56 -15.33
CA ASN A 79 -35.36 -30.94 -15.17
C ASN A 79 -35.71 -32.29 -15.82
N THR A 80 -34.72 -33.13 -16.14
CA THR A 80 -34.95 -34.46 -16.73
C THR A 80 -34.74 -35.59 -15.73
N ASP A 81 -35.14 -36.80 -16.13
CA ASP A 81 -34.90 -38.04 -15.38
C ASP A 81 -33.53 -38.67 -15.68
N ASN A 82 -32.67 -38.01 -16.46
CA ASN A 82 -31.34 -38.51 -16.81
C ASN A 82 -30.27 -37.48 -16.49
N ALA A 83 -29.03 -37.92 -16.25
CA ALA A 83 -27.91 -37.00 -16.12
C ALA A 83 -27.65 -36.28 -17.46
N ILE A 84 -27.38 -34.98 -17.42
CA ILE A 84 -27.00 -34.16 -18.57
C ILE A 84 -25.54 -33.78 -18.40
N ASN A 85 -24.75 -33.97 -19.45
CA ASN A 85 -23.38 -33.48 -19.49
C ASN A 85 -23.33 -32.12 -20.19
N LEU A 86 -22.85 -31.11 -19.50
CA LEU A 86 -22.77 -29.74 -20.02
C LEU A 86 -21.60 -29.53 -20.98
N LYS A 87 -20.73 -30.52 -21.20
CA LYS A 87 -19.61 -30.39 -22.15
C LYS A 87 -20.04 -29.80 -23.48
N ASN A 88 -19.29 -28.79 -23.92
CA ASN A 88 -19.53 -27.98 -25.13
C ASN A 88 -20.79 -27.12 -25.12
N HIS A 89 -21.58 -27.09 -24.05
CA HIS A 89 -22.60 -26.06 -23.87
C HIS A 89 -21.91 -24.70 -23.60
N TYR A 90 -22.69 -23.63 -23.69
CA TYR A 90 -22.19 -22.28 -23.45
C TYR A 90 -23.10 -21.50 -22.52
N LEU A 91 -22.50 -20.71 -21.63
CA LEU A 91 -23.17 -19.59 -20.97
C LEU A 91 -22.73 -18.30 -21.66
N ARG A 92 -23.69 -17.46 -22.06
CA ARG A 92 -23.40 -16.21 -22.77
C ARG A 92 -24.02 -15.01 -22.06
N GLN A 93 -23.20 -14.00 -21.78
CA GLN A 93 -23.65 -12.67 -21.33
C GLN A 93 -23.02 -11.57 -22.19
N GLY A 94 -23.85 -10.93 -23.02
CA GLY A 94 -23.35 -9.93 -23.97
C GLY A 94 -22.39 -10.55 -25.00
N GLU A 95 -21.16 -10.02 -25.07
CA GLU A 95 -20.11 -10.50 -25.97
C GLU A 95 -19.31 -11.67 -25.39
N HIS A 96 -19.39 -11.89 -24.07
CA HIS A 96 -18.68 -12.98 -23.41
C HIS A 96 -19.47 -14.28 -23.57
N ALA A 97 -18.78 -15.35 -23.99
CA ALA A 97 -19.30 -16.70 -24.04
C ALA A 97 -18.31 -17.65 -23.34
N TYR A 98 -18.76 -18.24 -22.24
CA TYR A 98 -18.05 -19.28 -21.52
C TYR A 98 -18.46 -20.64 -22.06
N ARG A 99 -17.50 -21.50 -22.37
CA ARG A 99 -17.74 -22.87 -22.84
C ARG A 99 -17.37 -23.86 -21.75
N PHE A 100 -18.27 -24.78 -21.46
CA PHE A 100 -17.95 -25.94 -20.62
C PHE A 100 -16.97 -26.86 -21.36
N ASN A 101 -15.67 -26.73 -21.05
CA ASN A 101 -14.60 -27.42 -21.77
C ASN A 101 -14.33 -28.84 -21.25
N THR A 102 -14.80 -29.16 -20.05
CA THR A 102 -14.66 -30.47 -19.41
C THR A 102 -16.02 -31.17 -19.30
N ASP A 103 -16.00 -32.47 -18.99
CA ASP A 103 -17.22 -33.20 -18.66
C ASP A 103 -17.77 -32.69 -17.32
N MET A 104 -19.00 -32.18 -17.33
CA MET A 104 -19.73 -31.71 -16.15
C MET A 104 -21.10 -32.35 -16.15
N LEU A 105 -21.22 -33.45 -15.41
CA LEU A 105 -22.46 -34.22 -15.30
C LEU A 105 -23.35 -33.61 -14.22
N VAL A 106 -24.48 -33.05 -14.64
CA VAL A 106 -25.56 -32.64 -13.74
C VAL A 106 -26.53 -33.82 -13.60
N PRO A 107 -26.63 -34.46 -12.42
CA PRO A 107 -27.56 -35.57 -12.22
C PRO A 107 -29.02 -35.21 -12.54
N ALA A 108 -29.86 -36.23 -12.72
CA ALA A 108 -31.29 -36.03 -12.88
C ALA A 108 -31.87 -35.28 -11.68
N GLN A 109 -32.71 -34.27 -11.92
CA GLN A 109 -33.34 -33.47 -10.87
C GLN A 109 -32.35 -32.78 -9.92
N ALA A 110 -31.15 -32.46 -10.39
CA ALA A 110 -30.10 -31.82 -9.61
C ALA A 110 -29.75 -30.41 -10.13
N TYR A 111 -29.12 -29.64 -9.24
CA TYR A 111 -28.65 -28.29 -9.48
C TYR A 111 -27.13 -28.27 -9.68
N GLN A 112 -26.65 -27.28 -10.42
CA GLN A 112 -25.23 -27.05 -10.63
C GLN A 112 -24.92 -25.57 -10.52
N ILE A 113 -24.07 -25.21 -9.54
CA ILE A 113 -23.56 -23.85 -9.37
C ILE A 113 -22.37 -23.64 -10.30
N ILE A 114 -22.39 -22.50 -11.00
CA ILE A 114 -21.32 -21.98 -11.82
C ILE A 114 -20.92 -20.60 -11.25
N TYR A 115 -19.67 -20.47 -10.83
CA TYR A 115 -19.13 -19.23 -10.29
C TYR A 115 -18.77 -18.28 -11.44
N CYS A 116 -19.00 -16.99 -11.23
CA CYS A 116 -18.79 -15.95 -12.24
C CYS A 116 -17.77 -14.92 -11.72
N ASP A 117 -16.50 -15.20 -11.97
CA ASP A 117 -15.35 -14.55 -11.32
C ASP A 117 -14.08 -14.46 -12.19
N GLU A 118 -14.18 -14.70 -13.50
CA GLU A 118 -13.11 -14.56 -14.51
C GLU A 118 -11.97 -15.60 -14.42
N GLN A 119 -12.09 -16.66 -13.63
CA GLN A 119 -11.04 -17.70 -13.55
C GLN A 119 -10.98 -18.63 -14.79
N ASP A 120 -12.06 -18.71 -15.58
CA ASP A 120 -12.17 -19.56 -16.79
C ASP A 120 -11.77 -21.05 -16.59
N THR A 121 -12.18 -21.64 -15.47
CA THR A 121 -11.95 -23.07 -15.15
C THR A 121 -13.23 -23.89 -15.35
N ALA A 122 -13.29 -25.13 -14.85
CA ALA A 122 -14.37 -26.08 -15.16
C ALA A 122 -15.78 -25.62 -14.73
N ASN A 123 -15.88 -24.88 -13.63
CA ASN A 123 -17.13 -24.35 -13.04
C ASN A 123 -17.03 -22.84 -12.74
N HIS A 124 -16.02 -22.16 -13.30
CA HIS A 124 -15.80 -20.72 -13.16
C HIS A 124 -15.79 -20.07 -14.53
N THR A 125 -16.65 -19.07 -14.75
CA THR A 125 -16.76 -18.44 -16.07
C THR A 125 -15.64 -17.43 -16.33
N ASN A 126 -15.36 -17.14 -17.61
CA ASN A 126 -14.47 -16.06 -18.05
C ASN A 126 -15.11 -14.65 -18.01
N PHE A 127 -16.18 -14.48 -17.23
CA PHE A 127 -16.86 -13.21 -17.02
C PHE A 127 -17.44 -13.14 -15.61
N LYS A 128 -17.82 -11.93 -15.18
CA LYS A 128 -18.67 -11.66 -14.01
C LYS A 128 -20.08 -11.29 -14.45
N LEU A 129 -21.08 -11.52 -13.61
CA LEU A 129 -22.43 -11.02 -13.88
C LEU A 129 -22.47 -9.50 -13.70
N LYS A 130 -22.95 -8.79 -14.72
CA LYS A 130 -23.23 -7.34 -14.61
C LYS A 130 -24.21 -7.07 -13.47
N HIS A 131 -23.82 -6.26 -12.48
CA HIS A 131 -24.68 -5.83 -11.37
C HIS A 131 -25.32 -4.45 -11.58
N ASN A 132 -24.66 -3.55 -12.32
CA ASN A 132 -25.04 -2.14 -12.44
C ASN A 132 -26.11 -1.83 -13.51
N LYS A 133 -26.50 -2.82 -14.32
CA LYS A 133 -27.54 -2.70 -15.36
C LYS A 133 -28.16 -4.07 -15.66
N ALA A 134 -29.33 -4.06 -16.30
CA ALA A 134 -29.96 -5.29 -16.77
C ALA A 134 -29.06 -5.99 -17.81
N ALA A 135 -29.05 -7.32 -17.77
CA ALA A 135 -28.22 -8.15 -18.62
C ALA A 135 -29.00 -9.38 -19.10
N ARG A 136 -28.74 -9.79 -20.34
CA ARG A 136 -29.25 -11.03 -20.90
C ARG A 136 -28.24 -12.15 -20.65
N LEU A 137 -28.70 -13.24 -20.06
CA LEU A 137 -27.94 -14.47 -19.88
C LEU A 137 -28.62 -15.58 -20.69
N SER A 138 -27.87 -16.22 -21.58
CA SER A 138 -28.37 -17.32 -22.43
C SER A 138 -27.55 -18.58 -22.15
N LEU A 139 -28.23 -19.73 -22.07
CA LEU A 139 -27.63 -21.07 -22.08
C LEU A 139 -27.79 -21.65 -23.48
N LEU A 140 -26.68 -22.11 -24.09
CA LEU A 140 -26.67 -22.61 -25.47
C LEU A 140 -26.19 -24.05 -25.53
N SER A 141 -26.72 -24.80 -26.50
CA SER A 141 -26.29 -26.16 -26.83
C SER A 141 -24.91 -26.17 -27.51
N PRO A 142 -24.30 -27.36 -27.68
CA PRO A 142 -23.06 -27.50 -28.47
C PRO A 142 -23.16 -26.99 -29.91
N ASP A 143 -24.35 -26.99 -30.50
CA ASP A 143 -24.63 -26.45 -31.83
C ASP A 143 -24.92 -24.93 -31.81
N SER A 144 -24.64 -24.26 -30.68
CA SER A 144 -24.89 -22.82 -30.46
C SER A 144 -26.35 -22.40 -30.58
N ILE A 145 -27.28 -23.33 -30.29
CA ILE A 145 -28.72 -23.04 -30.23
C ILE A 145 -29.06 -22.62 -28.80
N VAL A 146 -29.78 -21.51 -28.64
CA VAL A 146 -30.27 -21.07 -27.32
C VAL A 146 -31.24 -22.13 -26.77
N ILE A 147 -30.87 -22.74 -25.65
CA ILE A 147 -31.67 -23.71 -24.90
C ILE A 147 -32.58 -22.95 -23.93
N ASP A 148 -32.02 -21.98 -23.22
CA ASP A 148 -32.74 -21.19 -22.23
C ASP A 148 -32.16 -19.76 -22.15
N GLU A 149 -32.96 -18.81 -21.72
CA GLU A 149 -32.56 -17.40 -21.64
C GLU A 149 -33.35 -16.65 -20.55
N VAL A 150 -32.64 -15.82 -19.80
CA VAL A 150 -33.22 -14.91 -18.80
C VAL A 150 -32.70 -13.48 -19.01
N ILE A 151 -33.59 -12.50 -18.79
CA ILE A 151 -33.22 -11.10 -18.64
C ILE A 151 -33.10 -10.81 -17.15
N ILE A 152 -31.86 -10.71 -16.68
CA ILE A 152 -31.54 -10.37 -15.30
C ILE A 152 -31.70 -8.85 -15.15
N PRO A 153 -32.52 -8.36 -14.21
CA PRO A 153 -32.63 -6.92 -13.95
C PRO A 153 -31.31 -6.34 -13.41
N LYS A 154 -31.23 -5.02 -13.30
CA LYS A 154 -30.17 -4.40 -12.49
C LYS A 154 -30.30 -4.95 -11.06
N MET A 155 -29.18 -5.27 -10.43
CA MET A 155 -29.14 -5.71 -9.04
C MET A 155 -29.88 -4.71 -8.15
N ALA A 156 -30.84 -5.19 -7.36
CA ALA A 156 -31.58 -4.34 -6.44
C ALA A 156 -30.79 -4.10 -5.14
N GLN A 157 -30.11 -5.13 -4.64
CA GLN A 157 -29.20 -5.06 -3.48
C GLN A 157 -28.22 -6.25 -3.51
N PRO A 158 -27.05 -6.17 -2.83
CA PRO A 158 -26.16 -7.31 -2.65
C PRO A 158 -26.82 -8.43 -1.84
N GLY A 159 -26.38 -9.68 -2.04
CA GLY A 159 -26.79 -10.83 -1.22
C GLY A 159 -28.17 -11.41 -1.52
N ILE A 160 -28.89 -10.91 -2.52
CA ILE A 160 -30.13 -11.53 -3.01
C ILE A 160 -29.97 -12.09 -4.42
N SER A 161 -30.75 -13.12 -4.73
CA SER A 161 -30.78 -13.77 -6.02
C SER A 161 -32.07 -13.45 -6.79
N PHE A 162 -31.94 -13.49 -8.11
CA PHE A 162 -33.04 -13.43 -9.06
C PHE A 162 -33.23 -14.84 -9.61
N GLY A 163 -34.44 -15.39 -9.51
CA GLY A 163 -34.67 -16.81 -9.77
C GLY A 163 -36.04 -17.10 -10.34
N ASN A 164 -36.18 -18.30 -10.89
CA ASN A 164 -37.45 -18.89 -11.28
C ASN A 164 -38.28 -19.19 -10.02
N ASP A 165 -39.53 -18.74 -9.96
CA ASP A 165 -40.37 -18.81 -8.78
C ASP A 165 -40.65 -20.27 -8.38
N GLY A 166 -40.31 -20.62 -7.14
CA GLY A 166 -40.50 -21.96 -6.61
C GLY A 166 -41.97 -22.40 -6.61
N ASN A 167 -42.92 -21.49 -6.42
CA ASN A 167 -44.36 -21.76 -6.38
C ASN A 167 -45.03 -21.66 -7.76
N GLU A 168 -44.48 -20.85 -8.67
CA GLU A 168 -44.97 -20.68 -10.04
C GLU A 168 -43.84 -20.83 -11.09
N PRO A 169 -43.43 -22.07 -11.43
CA PRO A 169 -42.36 -22.30 -12.39
C PRO A 169 -42.62 -21.62 -13.75
N GLY A 170 -41.66 -20.82 -14.21
CA GLY A 170 -41.74 -20.00 -15.42
C GLY A 170 -41.90 -18.50 -15.15
N THR A 171 -42.28 -18.13 -13.92
CA THR A 171 -42.27 -16.73 -13.45
C THR A 171 -40.92 -16.42 -12.85
N TRP A 172 -40.31 -15.27 -13.19
CA TRP A 172 -39.01 -14.85 -12.63
C TRP A 172 -39.18 -13.63 -11.75
N GLY A 173 -38.44 -13.60 -10.63
CA GLY A 173 -38.48 -12.52 -9.65
C GLY A 173 -37.32 -12.59 -8.67
N TRP A 174 -37.27 -11.65 -7.73
CA TRP A 174 -36.34 -11.70 -6.61
C TRP A 174 -36.80 -12.78 -5.63
N THR A 175 -35.94 -13.74 -5.32
CA THR A 175 -36.28 -14.86 -4.43
C THR A 175 -36.33 -14.38 -2.98
N ILE A 176 -37.28 -14.88 -2.19
CA ILE A 176 -37.39 -14.58 -0.75
C ILE A 176 -36.11 -14.97 0.00
N GLY A 177 -35.48 -16.07 -0.40
CA GLY A 177 -34.16 -16.48 0.06
C GLY A 177 -33.40 -17.17 -1.05
N ALA A 178 -32.08 -16.94 -1.10
CA ALA A 178 -31.20 -17.61 -2.03
C ALA A 178 -31.08 -19.10 -1.72
N THR A 179 -31.09 -19.94 -2.75
CA THR A 179 -31.20 -21.39 -2.59
C THR A 179 -30.16 -22.18 -3.39
N PRO A 180 -28.86 -21.82 -3.32
CA PRO A 180 -27.85 -22.54 -4.07
C PRO A 180 -27.83 -24.04 -3.72
N GLY A 181 -27.95 -24.88 -4.74
CA GLY A 181 -28.03 -26.34 -4.66
C GLY A 181 -29.43 -26.88 -4.33
N LEU A 182 -30.44 -26.03 -4.19
CA LEU A 182 -31.77 -26.38 -3.67
C LEU A 182 -32.89 -25.80 -4.56
N ARG A 183 -34.13 -26.21 -4.27
CA ARG A 183 -35.30 -25.64 -4.96
C ARG A 183 -35.51 -24.19 -4.54
N ASN A 184 -35.72 -23.33 -5.52
CA ASN A 184 -36.04 -21.91 -5.31
C ASN A 184 -37.19 -21.69 -4.34
N THR A 185 -37.07 -20.62 -3.57
CA THR A 185 -38.18 -20.04 -2.81
C THR A 185 -39.17 -19.32 -3.74
N ALA A 186 -40.30 -18.88 -3.20
CA ALA A 186 -41.17 -17.96 -3.92
C ALA A 186 -40.45 -16.63 -4.18
N THR A 187 -40.93 -15.88 -5.15
CA THR A 187 -40.45 -14.54 -5.43
C THR A 187 -41.37 -13.49 -4.81
N GLY A 188 -40.83 -12.30 -4.56
CA GLY A 188 -41.59 -11.23 -3.90
C GLY A 188 -41.02 -9.84 -4.13
N GLU A 189 -41.69 -8.85 -3.54
CA GLU A 189 -41.17 -7.48 -3.47
C GLU A 189 -40.14 -7.37 -2.34
N ILE A 190 -39.13 -6.52 -2.55
CA ILE A 190 -38.07 -6.27 -1.56
C ILE A 190 -38.57 -5.26 -0.53
N LEU A 191 -38.47 -5.62 0.75
CA LEU A 191 -38.79 -4.71 1.84
C LEU A 191 -37.78 -3.55 1.93
N PRO A 192 -38.21 -2.33 2.28
CA PRO A 192 -37.27 -1.24 2.57
C PRO A 192 -36.41 -1.56 3.81
N PRO A 193 -35.22 -0.96 3.96
CA PRO A 193 -34.42 -1.17 5.17
C PRO A 193 -35.10 -0.53 6.41
N PRO A 194 -35.05 -1.17 7.59
CA PRO A 194 -35.42 -0.53 8.85
C PRO A 194 -34.38 0.54 9.25
N SER A 195 -34.69 1.39 10.24
CA SER A 195 -33.80 2.43 10.74
C SER A 195 -33.97 2.64 12.25
N LEU A 196 -32.91 3.12 12.89
CA LEU A 196 -32.89 3.55 14.29
C LEU A 196 -32.91 5.08 14.38
N GLN A 197 -33.42 5.61 15.50
CA GLN A 197 -33.41 7.05 15.77
C GLN A 197 -32.00 7.53 16.14
N GLU A 198 -31.24 6.69 16.83
CA GLU A 198 -29.86 6.94 17.22
C GLU A 198 -28.92 6.61 16.06
N SER A 199 -27.90 7.45 15.87
CA SER A 199 -26.87 7.25 14.85
C SER A 199 -25.76 6.34 15.37
N SER A 200 -24.96 5.74 14.47
CA SER A 200 -23.71 5.12 14.88
C SER A 200 -22.73 6.16 15.42
N GLY A 201 -21.81 5.74 16.28
CA GLY A 201 -20.76 6.58 16.83
C GLY A 201 -20.20 6.01 18.12
N TYR A 202 -19.35 6.80 18.77
CA TYR A 202 -18.87 6.49 20.11
C TYR A 202 -19.54 7.34 21.21
N TYR A 203 -19.70 6.73 22.38
CA TYR A 203 -20.53 7.21 23.48
C TYR A 203 -19.85 7.00 24.84
N SER A 204 -20.16 7.89 25.79
CA SER A 204 -19.62 7.87 27.15
C SER A 204 -20.65 7.47 28.22
N SER A 205 -21.88 7.13 27.83
CA SER A 205 -22.97 6.80 28.74
C SER A 205 -23.97 5.85 28.09
N PRO A 206 -24.60 4.93 28.85
CA PRO A 206 -25.58 3.98 28.30
C PRO A 206 -26.66 4.67 27.48
N LEU A 207 -27.11 3.99 26.42
CA LEU A 207 -28.13 4.47 25.49
C LEU A 207 -29.35 3.56 25.52
N THR A 208 -30.51 4.17 25.25
CA THR A 208 -31.70 3.45 24.83
C THR A 208 -31.85 3.65 23.33
N ILE A 209 -31.77 2.57 22.57
CA ILE A 209 -31.90 2.55 21.13
C ILE A 209 -33.37 2.37 20.77
N HIS A 210 -33.88 3.17 19.84
CA HIS A 210 -35.27 3.18 19.43
C HIS A 210 -35.42 2.83 17.94
N LEU A 211 -36.24 1.81 17.66
CA LEU A 211 -36.62 1.46 16.29
C LEU A 211 -37.58 2.52 15.74
N GLU A 212 -37.30 3.06 14.55
CA GLU A 212 -38.26 3.92 13.85
C GLU A 212 -39.51 3.10 13.47
N LYS A 213 -40.67 3.76 13.41
CA LYS A 213 -41.93 3.08 13.10
C LYS A 213 -41.82 2.39 11.73
N TYR A 214 -41.82 1.06 11.76
CA TYR A 214 -41.77 0.22 10.57
C TYR A 214 -43.09 -0.56 10.46
N ALA A 215 -43.84 -0.37 9.37
CA ALA A 215 -45.19 -0.94 9.23
C ALA A 215 -45.14 -2.33 8.60
N GLU A 216 -46.00 -3.23 9.11
CA GLU A 216 -46.39 -4.50 8.47
C GLU A 216 -45.28 -5.56 8.28
N SER A 217 -44.21 -5.52 9.09
CA SER A 217 -43.17 -6.55 9.09
C SER A 217 -42.56 -6.78 10.48
N ASP A 218 -41.91 -7.93 10.65
CA ASP A 218 -41.04 -8.22 11.80
C ASP A 218 -39.64 -7.64 11.53
N VAL A 219 -39.15 -6.76 12.40
CA VAL A 219 -37.75 -6.30 12.35
C VAL A 219 -36.93 -7.17 13.30
N ARG A 220 -35.93 -7.85 12.76
CA ARG A 220 -35.05 -8.77 13.49
C ARG A 220 -33.66 -8.17 13.62
N TYR A 221 -32.95 -8.53 14.69
CA TYR A 221 -31.62 -8.01 14.94
C TYR A 221 -30.64 -9.05 15.49
N THR A 222 -29.36 -8.76 15.29
CA THR A 222 -28.22 -9.47 15.90
C THR A 222 -27.24 -8.46 16.47
N THR A 223 -26.45 -8.89 17.45
CA THR A 223 -25.45 -8.03 18.13
C THR A 223 -24.03 -8.58 18.10
N ASP A 224 -23.83 -9.72 17.43
CA ASP A 224 -22.55 -10.42 17.32
C ASP A 224 -21.88 -10.27 15.94
N GLY A 225 -22.54 -9.58 15.01
CA GLY A 225 -22.09 -9.36 13.63
C GLY A 225 -22.66 -10.33 12.60
N SER A 226 -23.38 -11.38 13.01
CA SER A 226 -24.06 -12.31 12.11
C SER A 226 -25.20 -11.65 11.32
N GLU A 227 -25.53 -12.14 10.13
CA GLU A 227 -26.70 -11.64 9.38
C GLU A 227 -27.99 -12.01 10.12
N PRO A 228 -28.93 -11.07 10.35
CA PRO A 228 -30.23 -11.41 10.92
C PRO A 228 -31.01 -12.35 9.99
N THR A 229 -31.67 -13.33 10.60
CA THR A 229 -32.61 -14.27 9.97
C THR A 229 -34.02 -14.11 10.58
N GLU A 230 -35.03 -14.82 10.05
CA GLU A 230 -36.39 -14.81 10.61
C GLU A 230 -36.45 -15.33 12.06
N GLU A 231 -35.48 -16.16 12.45
CA GLU A 231 -35.31 -16.76 13.76
C GLU A 231 -34.50 -15.89 14.74
N SER A 232 -33.88 -14.81 14.25
CA SER A 232 -33.16 -13.87 15.09
C SER A 232 -34.09 -13.13 16.05
N GLU A 233 -33.52 -12.39 17.01
CA GLU A 233 -34.32 -11.71 18.03
C GLU A 233 -35.19 -10.61 17.42
N LEU A 234 -36.44 -10.49 17.85
CA LEU A 234 -37.36 -9.46 17.37
C LEU A 234 -37.06 -8.13 18.07
N MET A 235 -36.86 -7.06 17.28
CA MET A 235 -36.70 -5.71 17.79
C MET A 235 -38.05 -5.17 18.28
N SER A 236 -38.27 -5.25 19.60
CA SER A 236 -39.57 -4.92 20.24
C SER A 236 -39.87 -3.42 20.40
N GLY A 237 -39.04 -2.54 19.82
CA GLY A 237 -39.23 -1.09 19.78
C GLY A 237 -38.11 -0.31 20.48
N GLU A 238 -37.59 -0.82 21.60
CA GLU A 238 -36.42 -0.24 22.27
C GLU A 238 -35.43 -1.31 22.75
N LEU A 239 -34.14 -0.96 22.80
CA LEU A 239 -33.06 -1.81 23.30
C LEU A 239 -32.10 -0.98 24.16
N GLN A 240 -31.81 -1.46 25.38
CA GLN A 240 -30.83 -0.82 26.26
C GLN A 240 -29.42 -1.34 25.96
N ILE A 241 -28.48 -0.43 25.72
CA ILE A 241 -27.06 -0.76 25.52
C ILE A 241 -26.20 0.02 26.51
N ALA A 242 -25.28 -0.68 27.18
CA ALA A 242 -24.40 -0.12 28.20
C ALA A 242 -22.92 -0.40 27.95
N GLN A 243 -22.61 -1.04 26.83
CA GLN A 243 -21.26 -1.40 26.38
C GLN A 243 -21.23 -1.39 24.86
N SER A 244 -20.03 -1.38 24.28
CA SER A 244 -19.82 -1.44 22.83
C SER A 244 -20.63 -2.58 22.21
N THR A 245 -21.53 -2.22 21.30
CA THR A 245 -22.49 -3.13 20.68
C THR A 245 -22.66 -2.73 19.23
N VAL A 246 -22.49 -3.70 18.34
CA VAL A 246 -22.94 -3.55 16.94
C VAL A 246 -24.37 -4.06 16.87
N ILE A 247 -25.22 -3.43 16.06
CA ILE A 247 -26.59 -3.88 15.83
C ILE A 247 -26.79 -4.01 14.33
N ARG A 248 -27.08 -5.22 13.87
CA ARG A 248 -27.50 -5.47 12.48
C ARG A 248 -29.00 -5.67 12.46
N LEU A 249 -29.72 -4.95 11.62
CA LEU A 249 -31.19 -5.01 11.51
C LEU A 249 -31.61 -5.46 10.12
N ARG A 250 -32.67 -6.26 10.07
CA ARG A 250 -33.29 -6.68 8.82
C ARG A 250 -34.80 -6.89 9.00
N ALA A 251 -35.58 -6.45 8.04
CA ALA A 251 -37.04 -6.60 8.04
C ALA A 251 -37.46 -7.85 7.27
N PHE A 252 -38.44 -8.57 7.82
CA PHE A 252 -39.01 -9.81 7.29
C PHE A 252 -40.53 -9.74 7.28
N ALA A 253 -41.14 -10.20 6.20
CA ALA A 253 -42.59 -10.34 6.08
C ALA A 253 -42.93 -11.51 5.14
N ASP A 254 -44.00 -12.24 5.45
CA ASP A 254 -44.46 -13.35 4.64
C ASP A 254 -44.64 -12.94 3.16
N GLY A 255 -44.08 -13.73 2.26
CA GLY A 255 -44.18 -13.51 0.81
C GLY A 255 -43.32 -12.36 0.25
N HIS A 256 -42.44 -11.77 1.06
CA HIS A 256 -41.57 -10.67 0.65
C HIS A 256 -40.09 -11.05 0.72
N VAL A 257 -39.28 -10.44 -0.12
CA VAL A 257 -37.82 -10.53 -0.01
C VAL A 257 -37.37 -9.67 1.16
N PRO A 258 -36.56 -10.19 2.10
CA PRO A 258 -36.09 -9.43 3.24
C PRO A 258 -35.35 -8.15 2.81
N SER A 259 -35.40 -7.14 3.67
CA SER A 259 -34.71 -5.88 3.43
C SER A 259 -33.19 -6.06 3.30
N PRO A 260 -32.47 -5.04 2.80
CA PRO A 260 -31.05 -4.95 3.06
C PRO A 260 -30.78 -4.97 4.56
N THR A 261 -29.68 -5.62 4.97
CA THR A 261 -29.18 -5.50 6.33
C THR A 261 -28.61 -4.11 6.52
N VAL A 262 -29.06 -3.39 7.55
CA VAL A 262 -28.44 -2.14 8.00
C VAL A 262 -27.63 -2.39 9.27
N THR A 263 -26.50 -1.71 9.41
CA THR A 263 -25.56 -1.91 10.52
C THR A 263 -25.36 -0.60 11.26
N TYR A 264 -25.46 -0.67 12.59
CA TYR A 264 -25.18 0.43 13.49
C TYR A 264 -24.08 0.03 14.47
N SER A 265 -23.16 0.95 14.74
CA SER A 265 -22.04 0.74 15.63
C SER A 265 -22.14 1.71 16.80
N PHE A 266 -22.46 1.19 17.98
CA PHE A 266 -22.52 1.98 19.22
C PHE A 266 -21.31 1.62 20.08
N LEU A 267 -20.27 2.43 20.03
CA LEU A 267 -18.99 2.12 20.67
C LEU A 267 -18.86 2.86 22.01
N PHE A 268 -18.46 2.17 23.07
CA PHE A 268 -18.24 2.75 24.37
C PHE A 268 -16.74 2.78 24.66
N LEU A 269 -16.19 3.99 24.72
CA LEU A 269 -14.80 4.23 25.04
C LEU A 269 -14.69 4.59 26.51
N GLU A 270 -13.78 3.93 27.24
CA GLU A 270 -13.49 4.24 28.64
C GLU A 270 -12.62 5.49 28.82
N ARG A 271 -12.31 6.18 27.70
CA ARG A 271 -11.40 7.30 27.57
C ARG A 271 -11.85 8.24 26.45
N GLU A 272 -11.21 9.39 26.36
CA GLU A 272 -11.39 10.33 25.25
C GLU A 272 -10.84 9.74 23.93
N ALA A 273 -11.62 9.84 22.85
CA ALA A 273 -11.20 9.44 21.51
C ALA A 273 -10.21 10.47 20.93
N THR A 274 -8.91 10.26 21.16
CA THR A 274 -7.85 11.11 20.60
C THR A 274 -7.40 10.68 19.20
N LEU A 275 -7.95 9.57 18.71
CA LEU A 275 -7.67 8.96 17.42
C LEU A 275 -9.00 8.67 16.70
N PRO A 276 -9.01 8.67 15.36
CA PRO A 276 -10.17 8.22 14.61
C PRO A 276 -10.46 6.73 14.87
N VAL A 277 -11.72 6.32 14.67
CA VAL A 277 -12.22 5.00 15.08
C VAL A 277 -12.80 4.24 13.90
N PHE A 278 -12.37 2.98 13.72
CA PHE A 278 -13.00 2.02 12.82
C PHE A 278 -13.89 1.05 13.59
N SER A 279 -15.10 0.79 13.06
CA SER A 279 -15.90 -0.38 13.43
C SER A 279 -16.06 -1.31 12.24
N ILE A 280 -15.58 -2.53 12.36
CA ILE A 280 -15.65 -3.55 11.31
C ILE A 280 -16.61 -4.63 11.78
N VAL A 281 -17.67 -4.87 11.01
CA VAL A 281 -18.71 -5.85 11.32
C VAL A 281 -18.72 -6.96 10.30
N VAL A 282 -18.50 -8.18 10.75
CA VAL A 282 -18.31 -9.38 9.92
C VAL A 282 -19.07 -10.53 10.58
N PRO A 283 -19.74 -11.40 9.80
CA PRO A 283 -20.28 -12.63 10.36
C PRO A 283 -19.19 -13.41 11.14
N PRO A 284 -19.42 -13.83 12.40
CA PRO A 284 -18.41 -14.51 13.21
C PRO A 284 -17.77 -15.73 12.54
N ASP A 285 -18.54 -16.51 11.79
CA ASP A 285 -18.03 -17.70 11.10
C ASP A 285 -17.02 -17.33 10.00
N ASP A 286 -17.23 -16.21 9.30
CA ASP A 286 -16.28 -15.71 8.30
C ASP A 286 -14.94 -15.30 8.91
N LEU A 287 -14.91 -15.02 10.21
CA LEU A 287 -13.68 -14.75 10.96
C LEU A 287 -13.09 -16.01 11.61
N TYR A 288 -13.92 -16.88 12.21
CA TYR A 288 -13.44 -17.85 13.17
C TYR A 288 -13.79 -19.32 12.88
N ASP A 289 -14.60 -19.61 11.86
CA ASP A 289 -14.92 -20.99 11.47
C ASP A 289 -13.63 -21.77 11.13
N GLU A 290 -13.57 -23.04 11.53
CA GLU A 290 -12.35 -23.84 11.36
C GLU A 290 -12.02 -24.12 9.89
N GLN A 291 -13.02 -24.19 9.02
CA GLN A 291 -12.84 -24.50 7.59
C GLN A 291 -12.63 -23.26 6.73
N TYR A 292 -13.16 -22.09 7.11
CA TYR A 292 -13.08 -20.90 6.25
C TYR A 292 -12.93 -19.56 6.99
N GLY A 293 -12.83 -19.56 8.31
CA GLY A 293 -12.60 -18.33 9.08
C GLY A 293 -11.22 -17.75 8.81
N ILE A 294 -11.13 -16.46 8.47
CA ILE A 294 -9.87 -15.83 8.05
C ILE A 294 -8.92 -15.48 9.21
N MET A 295 -9.40 -15.44 10.46
CA MET A 295 -8.60 -15.06 11.65
C MET A 295 -8.06 -16.26 12.43
N THR A 296 -8.50 -17.48 12.12
CA THR A 296 -8.22 -18.68 12.93
C THR A 296 -7.03 -19.48 12.41
N ASN A 297 -6.48 -20.36 13.25
CA ASN A 297 -5.63 -21.44 12.77
C ASN A 297 -6.42 -22.37 11.85
N GLY A 298 -7.65 -22.72 12.19
CA GLY A 298 -8.49 -23.59 11.38
C GLY A 298 -7.87 -24.94 11.02
N ASN A 299 -8.53 -25.64 10.11
CA ASN A 299 -8.20 -27.00 9.65
C ASN A 299 -8.62 -27.24 8.20
N TYR A 300 -8.75 -26.19 7.39
CA TYR A 300 -9.03 -26.31 5.95
C TYR A 300 -7.98 -27.17 5.23
N SER A 301 -6.71 -26.88 5.47
CA SER A 301 -5.57 -27.59 4.89
C SER A 301 -4.61 -28.03 5.98
N GLU A 302 -4.29 -29.32 6.01
CA GLU A 302 -3.41 -29.89 7.02
C GLU A 302 -2.06 -29.14 7.09
N GLY A 303 -1.68 -28.69 8.29
CA GLY A 303 -0.43 -27.98 8.53
C GLY A 303 -0.39 -26.52 8.05
N THR A 304 -1.47 -25.98 7.46
CA THR A 304 -1.51 -24.59 6.97
C THR A 304 -2.65 -23.83 7.67
N PRO A 305 -2.33 -22.88 8.57
CA PRO A 305 -3.34 -22.06 9.22
C PRO A 305 -4.23 -21.27 8.25
N ASN A 306 -5.52 -21.10 8.55
CA ASN A 306 -6.47 -20.40 7.69
C ASN A 306 -6.06 -18.94 7.42
N TYR A 307 -5.49 -18.24 8.40
CA TYR A 307 -5.01 -16.87 8.20
C TYR A 307 -3.86 -16.73 7.18
N LEU A 308 -3.30 -17.84 6.68
CA LEU A 308 -2.30 -17.83 5.60
C LEU A 308 -2.94 -17.75 4.21
N PHE A 309 -4.23 -18.03 4.05
CA PHE A 309 -4.93 -17.91 2.77
C PHE A 309 -5.41 -16.47 2.56
N ASP A 310 -5.24 -15.94 1.34
CA ASP A 310 -5.66 -14.58 0.98
C ASP A 310 -7.16 -14.47 0.68
N TRP A 311 -7.97 -15.25 1.41
CA TRP A 311 -9.43 -15.24 1.27
C TRP A 311 -10.03 -13.91 1.66
N ARG A 312 -11.01 -13.46 0.86
CA ARG A 312 -11.79 -12.26 1.15
C ARG A 312 -13.13 -12.59 1.81
N ARG A 313 -13.60 -11.74 2.70
CA ARG A 313 -14.92 -11.83 3.36
C ARG A 313 -15.65 -10.50 3.24
N ALA A 314 -16.97 -10.57 3.07
CA ALA A 314 -17.79 -9.36 3.12
C ALA A 314 -17.78 -8.79 4.55
N ALA A 315 -17.70 -7.47 4.66
CA ALA A 315 -17.72 -6.75 5.92
C ALA A 315 -18.50 -5.45 5.78
N HIS A 316 -19.07 -4.96 6.87
CA HIS A 316 -19.51 -3.58 6.98
C HIS A 316 -18.45 -2.77 7.73
N VAL A 317 -18.12 -1.58 7.24
CA VAL A 317 -17.18 -0.67 7.88
C VAL A 317 -17.83 0.67 8.19
N ASP A 318 -17.68 1.09 9.44
CA ASP A 318 -17.85 2.47 9.86
C ASP A 318 -16.49 3.10 10.16
N TYR A 319 -16.30 4.36 9.75
CA TYR A 319 -15.12 5.16 10.09
C TYR A 319 -15.55 6.51 10.67
N PHE A 320 -15.05 6.84 11.86
CA PHE A 320 -15.35 8.08 12.56
C PHE A 320 -14.08 8.90 12.77
N ASP A 321 -14.17 10.22 12.60
CA ASP A 321 -13.11 11.13 13.02
C ASP A 321 -13.12 11.33 14.56
N THR A 322 -12.22 12.16 15.06
CA THR A 322 -12.09 12.48 16.49
C THR A 322 -13.22 13.36 17.05
N ASP A 323 -14.06 13.92 16.17
CA ASP A 323 -15.25 14.71 16.54
C ASP A 323 -16.54 13.85 16.51
N ASN A 324 -16.41 12.53 16.31
CA ASN A 324 -17.49 11.55 16.19
C ASN A 324 -18.33 11.73 14.92
N THR A 325 -17.76 12.35 13.90
CA THR A 325 -18.39 12.45 12.59
C THR A 325 -18.16 11.14 11.84
N GLN A 326 -19.25 10.50 11.41
CA GLN A 326 -19.17 9.31 10.56
C GLN A 326 -18.74 9.72 9.14
N LEU A 327 -17.52 9.36 8.77
CA LEU A 327 -16.93 9.63 7.47
C LEU A 327 -17.19 8.50 6.46
N LEU A 328 -17.37 7.26 6.93
CA LEU A 328 -17.76 6.11 6.10
C LEU A 328 -18.82 5.26 6.80
N ASN A 329 -19.71 4.68 6.00
CA ASN A 329 -20.70 3.66 6.36
C ASN A 329 -20.92 2.80 5.11
N GLN A 330 -20.24 1.67 4.99
CA GLN A 330 -20.12 0.98 3.71
C GLN A 330 -19.95 -0.55 3.83
N LEU A 331 -20.60 -1.34 2.96
CA LEU A 331 -20.19 -2.73 2.72
C LEU A 331 -18.93 -2.78 1.85
N CYS A 332 -17.96 -3.55 2.30
CA CYS A 332 -16.65 -3.75 1.69
C CYS A 332 -16.24 -5.24 1.76
N GLU A 333 -15.06 -5.56 1.24
CA GLU A 333 -14.42 -6.84 1.49
C GLU A 333 -13.19 -6.64 2.38
N ILE A 334 -12.90 -7.63 3.23
CA ILE A 334 -11.67 -7.67 4.04
C ILE A 334 -10.88 -8.95 3.80
N ARG A 335 -9.56 -8.88 4.01
CA ARG A 335 -8.70 -10.06 4.17
C ARG A 335 -7.56 -9.81 5.15
N ILE A 336 -6.92 -10.87 5.62
CA ILE A 336 -5.69 -10.77 6.40
C ILE A 336 -4.53 -10.29 5.53
N ALA A 337 -3.64 -9.48 6.11
CA ALA A 337 -2.42 -8.97 5.49
C ALA A 337 -1.15 -9.33 6.28
N GLY A 338 0.01 -9.09 5.66
CA GLY A 338 1.34 -9.28 6.25
C GLY A 338 2.03 -10.56 5.78
N GLY A 339 3.34 -10.69 5.98
CA GLY A 339 4.11 -11.91 5.70
C GLY A 339 4.16 -12.82 6.92
N ASN A 340 5.12 -12.57 7.82
CA ASN A 340 5.20 -13.26 9.11
C ASN A 340 4.21 -12.69 10.15
N SER A 341 3.92 -11.39 10.08
CA SER A 341 3.07 -10.68 11.06
C SER A 341 1.61 -11.15 11.08
N ARG A 342 1.14 -11.86 10.05
CA ARG A 342 -0.17 -12.52 10.07
C ARG A 342 -0.26 -13.64 11.12
N ALA A 343 0.85 -14.09 11.70
CA ALA A 343 0.84 -15.02 12.83
C ALA A 343 0.55 -14.35 14.18
N PHE A 344 0.75 -13.03 14.32
CA PHE A 344 0.54 -12.30 15.58
C PHE A 344 -0.93 -12.26 16.01
N PRO A 345 -1.23 -12.15 17.32
CA PRO A 345 -2.61 -12.16 17.82
C PRO A 345 -3.47 -11.03 17.24
N GLN A 346 -2.90 -9.84 17.02
CA GLN A 346 -3.52 -8.79 16.21
C GLN A 346 -3.14 -9.01 14.74
N LYS A 347 -4.13 -9.27 13.89
CA LYS A 347 -3.94 -9.43 12.44
C LYS A 347 -4.08 -8.07 11.75
N SER A 348 -3.20 -7.81 10.78
CA SER A 348 -3.42 -6.70 9.84
C SER A 348 -4.57 -7.02 8.89
N LEU A 349 -5.35 -6.01 8.51
CA LEU A 349 -6.51 -6.14 7.62
C LEU A 349 -6.34 -5.27 6.39
N VAL A 350 -6.59 -5.82 5.20
CA VAL A 350 -6.83 -5.00 4.01
C VAL A 350 -8.33 -4.85 3.82
N LEU A 351 -8.80 -3.63 3.58
CA LEU A 351 -10.19 -3.30 3.26
C LEU A 351 -10.25 -2.90 1.79
N TYR A 352 -11.15 -3.52 1.02
CA TYR A 352 -11.41 -3.19 -0.39
C TYR A 352 -12.82 -2.65 -0.55
N SER A 353 -12.93 -1.47 -1.14
CA SER A 353 -14.18 -1.03 -1.72
C SER A 353 -14.45 -1.88 -2.97
N THR A 354 -15.72 -2.22 -3.23
CA THR A 354 -16.07 -3.05 -4.39
C THR A 354 -17.38 -2.59 -5.01
N LYS A 355 -17.36 -2.34 -6.33
CA LYS A 355 -18.52 -1.82 -7.09
C LYS A 355 -19.79 -2.63 -6.88
N ARG A 356 -19.61 -3.94 -6.73
CA ARG A 356 -20.70 -4.91 -6.54
C ARG A 356 -21.38 -4.79 -5.18
N LEU A 357 -20.75 -4.17 -4.18
CA LEU A 357 -21.30 -4.03 -2.83
C LEU A 357 -21.85 -2.63 -2.59
N SER A 358 -20.99 -1.61 -2.61
CA SER A 358 -21.38 -0.25 -2.20
C SER A 358 -20.78 0.90 -3.01
N GLY A 359 -19.78 0.65 -3.86
CA GLY A 359 -19.08 1.73 -4.56
C GLY A 359 -17.70 1.28 -5.06
N ASP A 360 -17.08 2.08 -5.92
CA ASP A 360 -15.73 1.75 -6.43
C ASP A 360 -14.66 2.00 -5.38
N ASP A 361 -14.84 3.07 -4.60
CA ASP A 361 -13.84 3.61 -3.67
C ASP A 361 -14.45 3.93 -2.31
N PHE A 362 -13.59 4.01 -1.31
CA PHE A 362 -13.85 4.74 -0.07
C PHE A 362 -13.66 6.24 -0.32
N VAL A 363 -14.74 7.00 -0.32
CA VAL A 363 -14.70 8.45 -0.57
C VAL A 363 -14.56 9.20 0.76
N CYS A 364 -13.32 9.28 1.26
CA CYS A 364 -12.96 10.14 2.40
C CYS A 364 -11.45 10.44 2.39
N THR A 365 -11.02 11.40 3.21
CA THR A 365 -9.60 11.70 3.43
C THR A 365 -9.12 10.96 4.67
N PHE A 366 -8.24 9.98 4.48
CA PHE A 366 -7.69 9.19 5.59
C PHE A 366 -6.42 9.80 6.21
N TRP A 367 -5.61 10.51 5.41
CA TRP A 367 -4.26 10.90 5.82
C TRP A 367 -4.05 12.41 5.74
N HIS A 368 -3.64 12.99 6.86
CA HIS A 368 -3.28 14.41 6.94
C HIS A 368 -2.07 14.76 6.07
N GLU A 369 -1.17 13.80 5.83
CA GLU A 369 0.03 13.95 5.02
C GLU A 369 -0.28 14.10 3.51
N LYS A 370 -1.40 13.51 3.07
CA LYS A 370 -1.84 13.54 1.67
C LYS A 370 -3.31 13.98 1.57
N PRO A 371 -3.64 15.23 1.95
CA PRO A 371 -5.03 15.70 2.05
C PRO A 371 -5.74 15.78 0.69
N ASN A 372 -4.99 15.74 -0.41
CA ASN A 372 -5.54 15.75 -1.77
C ASN A 372 -6.05 14.37 -2.22
N ILE A 373 -5.70 13.30 -1.51
CA ILE A 373 -6.25 11.96 -1.77
C ILE A 373 -7.56 11.85 -0.97
N THR A 374 -8.69 11.92 -1.69
CA THR A 374 -10.04 11.93 -1.10
C THR A 374 -10.88 10.72 -1.51
N SER A 375 -10.29 9.79 -2.25
CA SER A 375 -10.92 8.57 -2.76
C SER A 375 -9.84 7.53 -2.95
N VAL A 376 -10.04 6.31 -2.43
CA VAL A 376 -9.12 5.19 -2.60
C VAL A 376 -9.88 3.87 -2.74
N HIS A 377 -9.41 2.98 -3.61
CA HIS A 377 -10.01 1.67 -3.78
C HIS A 377 -9.79 0.76 -2.56
N SER A 378 -8.60 0.77 -1.98
CA SER A 378 -8.27 -0.05 -0.82
C SER A 378 -7.29 0.60 0.15
N ILE A 379 -7.36 0.19 1.42
CA ILE A 379 -6.48 0.63 2.52
C ILE A 379 -6.02 -0.56 3.35
N MET A 380 -4.94 -0.40 4.11
CA MET A 380 -4.55 -1.38 5.13
C MET A 380 -4.69 -0.78 6.53
N LEU A 381 -5.31 -1.53 7.45
CA LEU A 381 -5.13 -1.38 8.89
C LEU A 381 -3.99 -2.30 9.32
N ARG A 382 -2.80 -1.75 9.54
CA ARG A 382 -1.56 -2.49 9.84
C ARG A 382 -1.29 -2.50 11.34
N ASN A 383 -0.94 -3.67 11.89
CA ASN A 383 -0.55 -3.87 13.30
C ASN A 383 0.91 -3.42 13.61
N ALA A 384 1.49 -2.56 12.79
CA ALA A 384 2.93 -2.20 12.77
C ALA A 384 3.92 -3.32 12.38
N GLY A 385 3.47 -4.49 11.92
CA GLY A 385 4.37 -5.53 11.40
C GLY A 385 5.31 -6.08 12.49
N ASN A 386 6.61 -6.18 12.22
CA ASN A 386 7.59 -6.61 13.22
C ASN A 386 7.76 -5.63 14.39
N ASP A 387 7.25 -4.40 14.25
CA ASP A 387 7.19 -3.38 15.32
C ASP A 387 5.94 -3.50 16.20
N PHE A 388 5.13 -4.56 16.03
CA PHE A 388 3.96 -4.88 16.84
C PHE A 388 4.32 -4.95 18.34
N LEU A 389 3.61 -4.16 19.16
CA LEU A 389 3.82 -3.99 20.62
C LEU A 389 5.25 -3.54 21.04
N LEU A 390 6.08 -3.09 20.09
CA LEU A 390 7.31 -2.35 20.41
C LEU A 390 6.98 -0.86 20.49
N CYS A 391 7.45 -0.01 19.57
CA CYS A 391 7.04 1.39 19.55
C CYS A 391 5.83 1.68 18.65
N HIS A 392 5.46 0.75 17.76
CA HIS A 392 4.34 0.86 16.81
C HIS A 392 4.50 1.99 15.76
N LEU A 393 5.73 2.47 15.52
CA LEU A 393 6.02 3.71 14.81
C LEU A 393 7.18 3.66 13.81
N ARG A 394 8.03 2.62 13.78
CA ARG A 394 9.28 2.64 12.98
C ARG A 394 9.05 2.87 11.48
N ASP A 395 8.18 2.04 10.90
CA ASP A 395 7.80 2.15 9.50
C ASP A 395 7.14 3.50 9.19
N ALA A 396 6.15 3.89 10.00
CA ALA A 396 5.45 5.16 9.86
C ALA A 396 6.43 6.35 9.93
N ALA A 397 7.29 6.40 10.94
CA ALA A 397 8.23 7.49 11.13
C ALA A 397 9.22 7.62 9.97
N ALA A 398 9.84 6.52 9.53
CA ALA A 398 10.80 6.54 8.43
C ALA A 398 10.14 7.03 7.13
N GLN A 399 8.95 6.51 6.81
CA GLN A 399 8.21 6.89 5.61
C GLN A 399 7.70 8.34 5.66
N SER A 400 7.12 8.78 6.79
CA SER A 400 6.63 10.15 6.95
C SER A 400 7.75 11.19 6.89
N ILE A 401 8.93 10.91 7.47
CA ILE A 401 10.10 11.78 7.35
C ILE A 401 10.55 11.87 5.89
N ALA A 402 10.66 10.73 5.20
CA ALA A 402 11.08 10.71 3.80
C ALA A 402 10.08 11.49 2.92
N GLY A 403 8.78 11.20 3.05
CA GLY A 403 7.72 11.85 2.29
C GLY A 403 7.56 13.36 2.54
N ALA A 404 7.90 13.84 3.73
CA ALA A 404 7.84 15.27 4.05
C ALA A 404 8.93 16.10 3.35
N TYR A 405 10.10 15.49 3.05
CA TYR A 405 11.27 16.24 2.61
C TYR A 405 11.82 15.80 1.24
N LEU A 406 11.53 14.59 0.79
CA LEU A 406 12.12 13.99 -0.42
C LEU A 406 11.07 13.73 -1.50
N ASP A 407 11.53 13.71 -2.74
CA ASP A 407 10.81 13.07 -3.84
C ASP A 407 11.17 11.58 -3.79
N VAL A 408 10.27 10.80 -3.20
CA VAL A 408 10.34 9.34 -3.05
C VAL A 408 8.91 8.83 -2.91
N ASP A 409 8.64 7.64 -3.43
CA ASP A 409 7.34 7.00 -3.22
C ASP A 409 7.25 6.42 -1.79
N TYR A 410 6.24 6.84 -1.03
CA TYR A 410 6.04 6.48 0.38
C TYR A 410 4.55 6.33 0.69
N GLN A 411 4.23 5.39 1.59
CA GLN A 411 2.90 5.12 2.12
C GLN A 411 2.59 6.11 3.26
N ALA A 412 1.48 6.83 3.13
CA ALA A 412 0.97 7.72 4.16
C ALA A 412 0.48 6.99 5.42
N TYR A 413 0.53 7.69 6.55
CA TYR A 413 0.26 7.14 7.89
C TYR A 413 -0.83 7.92 8.64
N GLU A 414 -1.75 7.21 9.29
CA GLU A 414 -2.62 7.75 10.32
C GLU A 414 -2.90 6.67 11.39
N PRO A 415 -2.73 6.91 12.70
CA PRO A 415 -3.13 5.94 13.74
C PRO A 415 -4.64 5.93 13.97
N ALA A 416 -5.22 4.76 14.25
CA ALA A 416 -6.64 4.60 14.52
C ALA A 416 -6.94 3.53 15.58
N ILE A 417 -8.07 3.71 16.26
CA ILE A 417 -8.66 2.71 17.15
C ILE A 417 -9.53 1.78 16.32
N VAL A 418 -9.39 0.46 16.48
CA VAL A 418 -10.18 -0.52 15.72
C VAL A 418 -11.09 -1.32 16.64
N TYR A 419 -12.33 -1.53 16.21
CA TYR A 419 -13.27 -2.48 16.79
C TYR A 419 -13.69 -3.53 15.76
N ILE A 420 -13.78 -4.80 16.16
CA ILE A 420 -14.36 -5.88 15.36
C ILE A 420 -15.58 -6.45 16.09
N ASN A 421 -16.74 -6.42 15.45
CA ASN A 421 -18.03 -6.85 16.02
C ASN A 421 -18.29 -6.25 17.42
N GLY A 422 -18.01 -4.95 17.58
CA GLY A 422 -18.19 -4.22 18.84
C GLY A 422 -17.12 -4.51 19.90
N LYS A 423 -16.13 -5.37 19.64
CA LYS A 423 -15.01 -5.64 20.56
C LYS A 423 -13.79 -4.81 20.19
N TYR A 424 -13.17 -4.19 21.17
CA TYR A 424 -11.93 -3.45 20.99
C TYR A 424 -10.84 -4.37 20.43
N TYR A 425 -10.17 -3.93 19.37
CA TYR A 425 -9.17 -4.69 18.62
C TYR A 425 -7.79 -4.01 18.62
N GLY A 426 -7.60 -2.95 19.42
CA GLY A 426 -6.32 -2.28 19.58
C GLY A 426 -6.09 -1.10 18.63
N LEU A 427 -4.97 -0.43 18.86
CA LEU A 427 -4.36 0.53 17.95
C LEU A 427 -3.90 -0.16 16.67
N MET A 428 -4.16 0.48 15.53
CA MET A 428 -3.62 0.07 14.22
C MET A 428 -3.25 1.31 13.39
N ASN A 429 -2.41 1.10 12.39
CA ASN A 429 -1.99 2.14 11.44
C ASN A 429 -2.84 2.06 10.17
N ILE A 430 -3.57 3.12 9.82
CA ILE A 430 -4.14 3.31 8.49
C ILE A 430 -2.98 3.60 7.53
N ARG A 431 -2.76 2.70 6.57
CA ARG A 431 -1.69 2.82 5.57
C ARG A 431 -2.28 2.82 4.17
N GLU A 432 -1.71 3.64 3.30
CA GLU A 432 -1.81 3.41 1.86
C GLU A 432 -1.31 2.00 1.53
N ARG A 433 -1.81 1.43 0.45
CA ARG A 433 -1.28 0.17 -0.08
C ARG A 433 0.02 0.44 -0.83
N SER A 434 0.81 -0.59 -1.05
CA SER A 434 2.03 -0.54 -1.87
C SER A 434 1.82 -1.45 -3.09
N ASN A 435 0.82 -1.11 -3.89
CA ASN A 435 0.30 -1.86 -5.03
C ASN A 435 -0.24 -0.88 -6.09
N GLU A 436 -0.94 -1.39 -7.10
CA GLU A 436 -1.59 -0.62 -8.17
C GLU A 436 -2.49 0.53 -7.65
N ASP A 437 -3.21 0.34 -6.54
CA ASP A 437 -4.09 1.37 -5.96
C ASP A 437 -3.31 2.63 -5.52
N TYR A 438 -2.06 2.46 -5.06
CA TYR A 438 -1.20 3.58 -4.72
C TYR A 438 -0.86 4.41 -5.96
N ILE A 439 -0.52 3.72 -7.05
CA ILE A 439 -0.12 4.38 -8.29
C ILE A 439 -1.30 5.12 -8.91
N GLU A 440 -2.49 4.52 -8.87
CA GLU A 440 -3.72 5.17 -9.32
C GLU A 440 -4.03 6.41 -8.47
N SER A 441 -4.01 6.29 -7.14
CA SER A 441 -4.38 7.40 -6.24
C SER A 441 -3.35 8.54 -6.21
N ASN A 442 -2.05 8.25 -6.37
CA ASN A 442 -0.99 9.26 -6.32
C ASN A 442 -0.64 9.85 -7.70
N TYR A 443 -0.81 9.08 -8.79
CA TYR A 443 -0.38 9.49 -10.13
C TYR A 443 -1.49 9.45 -11.18
N GLY A 444 -2.63 8.82 -10.92
CA GLY A 444 -3.71 8.63 -11.89
C GLY A 444 -3.36 7.67 -13.02
N LEU A 445 -2.45 6.73 -12.77
CA LEU A 445 -1.96 5.74 -13.75
C LEU A 445 -2.48 4.35 -13.40
N THR A 446 -2.88 3.58 -14.42
CA THR A 446 -3.48 2.24 -14.25
C THR A 446 -2.77 1.14 -15.04
N ASP A 447 -1.76 1.48 -15.83
CA ASP A 447 -0.99 0.53 -16.65
C ASP A 447 0.49 0.63 -16.23
N THR A 448 0.88 -0.30 -15.35
CA THR A 448 2.16 -0.25 -14.65
C THR A 448 2.69 -1.64 -14.33
N ASP A 449 3.99 -1.83 -14.48
CA ASP A 449 4.67 -2.97 -13.86
C ASP A 449 5.04 -2.60 -12.41
N ILE A 450 4.73 -3.49 -11.47
CA ILE A 450 5.12 -3.36 -10.06
C ILE A 450 5.84 -4.65 -9.66
N ILE A 451 7.12 -4.53 -9.35
CA ILE A 451 8.02 -5.65 -9.13
C ILE A 451 8.60 -5.59 -7.72
N GLU A 452 8.51 -6.70 -7.01
CA GLU A 452 9.17 -6.90 -5.72
C GLU A 452 10.43 -7.73 -5.91
N ASN A 453 11.53 -7.30 -5.27
CA ASN A 453 12.80 -7.99 -5.20
C ASN A 453 13.33 -8.46 -6.57
N TRP A 454 13.17 -7.64 -7.62
CA TRP A 454 13.51 -7.89 -9.03
C TRP A 454 12.75 -9.00 -9.77
N TRP A 455 12.22 -9.99 -9.06
CA TRP A 455 11.82 -11.26 -9.68
C TRP A 455 10.38 -11.65 -9.39
N GLN A 456 9.62 -10.84 -8.66
CA GLN A 456 8.23 -11.09 -8.35
C GLN A 456 7.36 -9.96 -8.89
N ALA A 457 6.59 -10.23 -9.95
CA ALA A 457 5.53 -9.33 -10.37
C ALA A 457 4.41 -9.31 -9.32
N LYS A 458 4.10 -8.11 -8.83
CA LYS A 458 2.87 -7.80 -8.09
C LYS A 458 1.77 -7.38 -9.04
N GLU A 459 2.13 -6.61 -10.06
CA GLU A 459 1.31 -6.19 -11.18
C GLU A 459 2.17 -6.16 -12.45
N GLY A 460 1.58 -6.42 -13.61
CA GLY A 460 2.30 -6.43 -14.90
C GLY A 460 3.24 -7.62 -15.09
N THR A 461 4.36 -7.43 -15.80
CA THR A 461 5.35 -8.49 -16.08
C THR A 461 6.76 -8.13 -15.60
N ILE A 462 7.57 -9.16 -15.32
CA ILE A 462 8.96 -8.97 -14.88
C ILE A 462 9.93 -8.60 -16.02
N ASP A 463 9.48 -8.60 -17.27
CA ASP A 463 10.35 -8.57 -18.45
C ASP A 463 11.21 -7.30 -18.49
N ASP A 464 10.61 -6.13 -18.24
CA ASP A 464 11.30 -4.84 -18.25
C ASP A 464 12.27 -4.67 -17.07
N ALA A 465 11.95 -5.29 -15.92
CA ALA A 465 12.82 -5.27 -14.75
C ALA A 465 14.05 -6.18 -14.98
N ALA A 466 13.82 -7.36 -15.57
CA ALA A 466 14.88 -8.26 -15.99
C ALA A 466 15.79 -7.59 -17.05
N GLU A 467 15.22 -6.87 -18.03
CA GLU A 467 16.02 -6.12 -19.01
C GLU A 467 16.89 -5.06 -18.34
N LEU A 468 16.33 -4.26 -17.42
CA LEU A 468 17.09 -3.26 -16.66
C LEU A 468 18.25 -3.92 -15.91
N TYR A 469 17.97 -5.01 -15.20
CA TYR A 469 18.95 -5.72 -14.38
C TYR A 469 20.08 -6.33 -15.24
N GLU A 470 19.73 -7.08 -16.28
CA GLU A 470 20.71 -7.69 -17.19
C GLU A 470 21.55 -6.65 -17.94
N TRP A 471 20.89 -5.59 -18.44
CA TRP A 471 21.58 -4.48 -19.09
C TRP A 471 22.56 -3.80 -18.13
N MET A 472 22.15 -3.55 -16.87
CA MET A 472 23.02 -2.96 -15.86
C MET A 472 24.27 -3.81 -15.68
N LEU A 473 24.19 -5.13 -15.68
CA LEU A 473 25.36 -6.00 -15.50
C LEU A 473 26.26 -6.11 -16.75
N SER A 474 25.78 -5.70 -17.93
CA SER A 474 26.55 -5.73 -19.18
C SER A 474 27.67 -4.67 -19.25
N ASP A 475 28.63 -4.86 -20.16
CA ASP A 475 29.69 -3.87 -20.45
C ASP A 475 29.17 -2.57 -21.09
N THR A 476 27.91 -2.54 -21.51
CA THR A 476 27.28 -1.38 -22.17
C THR A 476 26.59 -0.41 -21.20
N ALA A 477 26.49 -0.80 -19.92
CA ALA A 477 25.88 0.04 -18.90
C ALA A 477 26.66 1.35 -18.70
N SER A 478 25.95 2.46 -18.72
CA SER A 478 26.49 3.80 -18.48
C SER A 478 25.50 4.63 -17.66
N TYR A 479 26.01 5.67 -17.01
CA TYR A 479 25.18 6.57 -16.22
C TYR A 479 24.14 7.28 -17.09
N GLU A 480 24.53 7.77 -18.26
CA GLU A 480 23.65 8.51 -19.17
C GLU A 480 22.49 7.65 -19.68
N ALA A 481 22.74 6.37 -19.91
CA ALA A 481 21.70 5.42 -20.30
C ALA A 481 20.82 5.00 -19.10
N LEU A 482 21.38 4.96 -17.88
CA LEU A 482 20.60 4.72 -16.66
C LEU A 482 19.58 5.85 -16.45
N GLU A 483 19.98 7.11 -16.69
CA GLU A 483 19.06 8.25 -16.61
C GLU A 483 17.89 8.17 -17.59
N GLN A 484 17.98 7.37 -18.65
CA GLN A 484 16.85 7.13 -19.57
C GLN A 484 15.93 6.02 -19.09
N LYS A 485 16.41 5.11 -18.22
CA LYS A 485 15.67 3.93 -17.76
C LYS A 485 15.12 4.06 -16.34
N ALA A 486 15.73 4.91 -15.50
CA ALA A 486 15.39 5.09 -14.09
C ALA A 486 15.34 6.57 -13.71
N ASP A 487 14.47 6.91 -12.76
CA ASP A 487 14.46 8.21 -12.10
C ASP A 487 15.62 8.30 -11.09
N VAL A 488 16.80 8.67 -11.58
CA VAL A 488 18.04 8.67 -10.78
C VAL A 488 17.97 9.59 -9.54
N PRO A 489 17.40 10.82 -9.62
CA PRO A 489 17.19 11.64 -8.43
C PRO A 489 16.35 10.98 -7.34
N GLU A 490 15.28 10.27 -7.72
CA GLU A 490 14.43 9.50 -6.79
C GLU A 490 15.22 8.32 -6.22
N LEU A 491 15.87 7.51 -7.06
CA LEU A 491 16.70 6.38 -6.64
C LEU A 491 17.81 6.77 -5.62
N LEU A 492 18.40 7.96 -5.79
CA LEU A 492 19.34 8.53 -4.81
C LEU A 492 18.66 8.79 -3.45
N ASN A 493 17.46 9.37 -3.45
CA ASN A 493 16.68 9.61 -2.24
C ASN A 493 16.25 8.30 -1.57
N TYR A 494 15.82 7.30 -2.34
CA TYR A 494 15.48 5.96 -1.85
C TYR A 494 16.67 5.30 -1.14
N ILE A 495 17.83 5.21 -1.80
CA ILE A 495 19.04 4.61 -1.20
C ILE A 495 19.49 5.38 0.04
N ILE A 496 19.43 6.72 0.03
CA ILE A 496 19.77 7.52 1.21
C ILE A 496 18.79 7.24 2.36
N THR A 497 17.51 7.03 2.08
CA THR A 497 16.49 6.75 3.09
C THR A 497 16.74 5.39 3.74
N GLU A 498 16.86 4.33 2.93
CA GLU A 498 17.19 2.96 3.40
C GLU A 498 18.49 2.96 4.22
N ALA A 499 19.52 3.62 3.70
CA ALA A 499 20.81 3.73 4.37
C ALA A 499 20.75 4.59 5.62
N TYR A 500 20.03 5.70 5.66
CA TYR A 500 19.98 6.56 6.84
C TYR A 500 19.19 5.91 7.97
N PHE A 501 18.03 5.32 7.70
CA PHE A 501 17.25 4.64 8.74
C PHE A 501 17.78 3.24 9.07
N GLY A 502 18.71 2.74 8.25
CA GLY A 502 19.42 1.49 8.50
C GLY A 502 18.47 0.30 8.44
N ASN A 503 17.66 0.21 7.39
CA ASN A 503 16.76 -0.91 7.16
C ASN A 503 17.57 -2.18 6.95
N ILE A 504 17.55 -3.11 7.89
CA ILE A 504 18.37 -4.31 7.81
C ILE A 504 17.70 -5.47 7.05
N ASP A 505 16.51 -5.24 6.48
CA ASP A 505 15.83 -6.21 5.62
C ASP A 505 15.96 -5.86 4.13
N PHE A 506 16.43 -4.64 3.84
CA PHE A 506 16.94 -4.25 2.53
C PHE A 506 18.39 -4.74 2.39
N ILE A 507 18.77 -5.46 1.33
CA ILE A 507 18.30 -5.29 -0.07
C ILE A 507 17.88 -6.58 -0.79
N ASP A 508 17.98 -7.74 -0.15
CA ASP A 508 17.45 -8.99 -0.68
C ASP A 508 15.95 -9.16 -0.43
N ASN A 509 15.39 -8.31 0.43
CA ASN A 509 13.96 -8.18 0.67
C ASN A 509 13.52 -6.70 0.72
N ASN A 510 12.19 -6.49 0.79
CA ASN A 510 11.54 -5.18 0.94
C ASN A 510 11.92 -4.12 -0.11
N MET A 511 12.32 -4.57 -1.31
CA MET A 511 12.55 -3.68 -2.43
C MET A 511 11.36 -3.74 -3.39
N LEU A 512 10.55 -2.69 -3.40
CA LEU A 512 9.44 -2.53 -4.33
C LEU A 512 9.79 -1.46 -5.36
N MET A 513 9.61 -1.78 -6.64
CA MET A 513 9.86 -0.86 -7.74
C MET A 513 8.73 -0.90 -8.75
N TRP A 514 8.49 0.22 -9.42
CA TRP A 514 7.42 0.35 -10.38
C TRP A 514 7.84 1.15 -11.60
N LYS A 515 7.14 0.90 -12.71
CA LYS A 515 7.34 1.60 -13.98
C LYS A 515 6.00 1.72 -14.72
N PRO A 516 5.60 2.92 -15.16
CA PRO A 516 4.47 3.06 -16.06
C PRO A 516 4.88 2.76 -17.51
N ASP A 517 3.91 2.45 -18.37
CA ASP A 517 4.17 2.22 -19.80
C ASP A 517 4.98 3.39 -20.43
N GLY A 518 6.07 3.04 -21.13
CA GLY A 518 7.01 4.00 -21.71
C GLY A 518 7.76 4.91 -20.72
N GLY A 519 7.61 4.69 -19.42
CA GLY A 519 8.19 5.50 -18.35
C GLY A 519 9.56 5.05 -17.85
N LYS A 520 9.96 5.59 -16.71
CA LYS A 520 11.20 5.23 -16.00
C LYS A 520 10.87 4.45 -14.73
N TRP A 521 11.79 3.57 -14.34
CA TRP A 521 11.73 2.89 -13.05
C TRP A 521 11.86 3.88 -11.88
N ARG A 522 11.00 3.70 -10.88
CA ARG A 522 11.02 4.36 -9.56
C ARG A 522 10.98 3.31 -8.46
N TRP A 523 11.50 3.63 -7.29
CA TRP A 523 11.50 2.77 -6.11
C TRP A 523 10.54 3.30 -5.05
N MET A 524 9.79 2.40 -4.43
CA MET A 524 8.83 2.73 -3.38
C MET A 524 9.36 2.20 -2.05
N LEU A 525 9.36 3.07 -1.04
CA LEU A 525 9.64 2.64 0.34
C LEU A 525 8.59 1.61 0.75
N HIS A 526 9.07 0.44 1.16
CA HIS A 526 8.23 -0.69 1.50
C HIS A 526 8.75 -1.35 2.76
N ASP A 527 7.84 -1.61 3.71
CA ASP A 527 8.10 -2.37 4.93
C ASP A 527 9.40 -1.99 5.68
N LEU A 528 9.37 -0.79 6.26
CA LEU A 528 10.51 -0.20 6.99
C LEU A 528 10.48 -0.49 8.50
N ASP A 529 9.79 -1.55 8.94
CA ASP A 529 9.70 -1.87 10.37
C ASP A 529 11.03 -2.37 10.96
N MET A 530 11.94 -2.87 10.12
CA MET A 530 13.33 -3.27 10.43
C MET A 530 14.35 -2.11 10.38
N THR A 531 13.91 -0.88 10.69
CA THR A 531 14.76 0.32 10.78
C THR A 531 15.13 0.68 12.23
N PHE A 532 15.92 1.75 12.40
CA PHE A 532 16.39 2.26 13.70
C PHE A 532 17.21 1.23 14.50
N ASN A 533 17.78 0.23 13.81
CA ASN A 533 18.64 -0.82 14.38
C ASN A 533 17.98 -1.61 15.52
N TYR A 534 16.64 -1.68 15.54
CA TYR A 534 15.91 -2.23 16.69
C TYR A 534 16.26 -3.69 16.96
N HIS A 535 16.42 -4.49 15.89
CA HIS A 535 16.72 -5.92 15.98
C HIS A 535 17.95 -6.21 16.86
N PHE A 536 18.95 -5.32 16.81
CA PHE A 536 20.17 -5.45 17.59
C PHE A 536 20.11 -4.72 18.93
N ARG A 537 19.50 -3.53 18.96
CA ARG A 537 19.48 -2.69 20.17
C ARG A 537 18.43 -3.07 21.21
N ARG A 538 17.39 -3.82 20.82
CA ARG A 538 16.38 -4.34 21.76
C ARG A 538 17.03 -5.19 22.86
N ASN A 539 17.91 -6.12 22.49
CA ASN A 539 18.58 -7.03 23.42
C ASN A 539 19.96 -6.54 23.89
N ASN A 540 20.54 -5.57 23.18
CA ASN A 540 21.82 -4.96 23.53
C ASN A 540 21.78 -3.47 23.18
N PRO A 541 21.31 -2.59 24.08
CA PRO A 541 21.17 -1.16 23.82
C PRO A 541 22.47 -0.49 23.34
N GLU A 542 23.62 -1.05 23.74
CA GLU A 542 24.96 -0.60 23.38
C GLU A 542 25.48 -1.19 22.06
N HIS A 543 24.67 -1.95 21.31
CA HIS A 543 25.09 -2.52 20.04
C HIS A 543 25.49 -1.40 19.07
N PRO A 544 26.66 -1.51 18.40
CA PRO A 544 27.08 -0.52 17.44
C PRO A 544 26.04 -0.40 16.33
N VAL A 545 25.75 0.82 15.90
CA VAL A 545 24.88 1.03 14.75
C VAL A 545 25.58 0.50 13.49
N ILE A 546 24.81 -0.15 12.62
CA ILE A 546 25.31 -0.77 11.40
C ILE A 546 25.67 0.29 10.34
N ASN A 547 26.82 0.11 9.71
CA ASN A 547 27.16 0.79 8.47
C ASN A 547 26.39 0.15 7.32
N HIS A 548 25.31 0.79 6.88
CA HIS A 548 24.41 0.18 5.92
C HIS A 548 25.04 0.01 4.51
N PHE A 549 26.12 0.74 4.19
CA PHE A 549 26.86 0.49 2.94
C PHE A 549 27.55 -0.87 2.90
N GLU A 550 27.81 -1.49 4.06
CA GLU A 550 28.36 -2.84 4.12
C GLU A 550 27.34 -3.89 3.65
N CYS A 551 26.02 -3.64 3.79
CA CYS A 551 24.98 -4.55 3.33
C CYS A 551 25.02 -4.81 1.82
N PHE A 552 25.60 -3.90 1.03
CA PHE A 552 25.79 -4.14 -0.40
C PHE A 552 26.90 -5.16 -0.69
N TYR A 553 27.88 -5.36 0.19
CA TYR A 553 29.11 -6.13 -0.11
C TYR A 553 29.43 -7.26 0.89
N ALA A 554 28.82 -7.25 2.07
CA ALA A 554 29.03 -8.23 3.13
C ALA A 554 27.84 -9.19 3.24
N PRO A 555 28.02 -10.37 3.86
CA PRO A 555 26.91 -11.24 4.26
C PRO A 555 25.82 -10.47 5.00
N HIS A 556 24.57 -10.71 4.62
CA HIS A 556 23.41 -10.11 5.26
C HIS A 556 23.42 -10.42 6.76
N PRO A 557 23.19 -9.42 7.63
CA PRO A 557 23.17 -9.61 9.07
C PRO A 557 22.11 -10.62 9.54
N THR A 558 20.96 -10.69 8.84
CA THR A 558 19.81 -11.53 9.22
C THR A 558 19.57 -12.73 8.28
N MET A 559 20.12 -12.72 7.05
CA MET A 559 19.83 -13.72 6.00
C MET A 559 21.06 -14.54 5.54
N GLY A 560 22.29 -14.23 5.96
CA GLY A 560 23.49 -15.03 5.63
C GLY A 560 24.30 -14.56 4.42
N GLU A 561 25.05 -15.46 3.75
CA GLU A 561 26.12 -15.12 2.79
C GLU A 561 25.67 -14.38 1.50
N LEU A 562 25.58 -13.04 1.56
CA LEU A 562 25.52 -12.08 0.46
C LEU A 562 26.91 -11.63 -0.04
N GLY A 563 27.91 -12.52 -0.05
CA GLY A 563 29.25 -12.20 -0.57
C GLY A 563 29.25 -11.71 -2.04
N GLU A 564 30.41 -11.67 -2.68
CA GLU A 564 30.62 -11.15 -4.05
C GLU A 564 29.62 -11.67 -5.13
N ASN A 565 28.80 -12.71 -4.86
CA ASN A 565 27.84 -13.34 -5.76
C ASN A 565 26.33 -13.03 -5.51
N GLY A 566 25.96 -12.06 -4.66
CA GLY A 566 24.54 -11.77 -4.35
C GLY A 566 23.75 -11.14 -5.51
N MET A 567 22.75 -11.86 -6.06
CA MET A 567 21.91 -11.37 -7.18
C MET A 567 21.11 -10.10 -6.84
N TYR A 568 20.78 -9.83 -5.58
CA TYR A 568 19.97 -8.65 -5.23
C TYR A 568 20.79 -7.36 -5.14
N THR A 569 22.10 -7.48 -4.91
CA THR A 569 23.01 -6.35 -4.66
C THR A 569 23.74 -5.88 -5.92
N SER A 570 23.81 -6.71 -6.97
CA SER A 570 24.75 -6.49 -8.09
C SER A 570 24.42 -5.22 -8.90
N PHE A 571 23.13 -4.92 -9.09
CA PHE A 571 22.68 -3.65 -9.67
C PHE A 571 23.21 -2.45 -8.88
N PHE A 572 23.01 -2.46 -7.56
CA PHE A 572 23.37 -1.38 -6.67
C PHE A 572 24.89 -1.18 -6.57
N ARG A 573 25.65 -2.27 -6.43
CA ARG A 573 27.12 -2.21 -6.46
C ARG A 573 27.63 -1.50 -7.70
N LYS A 574 27.02 -1.74 -8.87
CA LYS A 574 27.46 -1.13 -10.13
C LYS A 574 27.13 0.36 -10.20
N ILE A 575 25.91 0.77 -9.85
CA ILE A 575 25.53 2.19 -9.92
C ILE A 575 26.31 3.05 -8.91
N LEU A 576 26.67 2.50 -7.73
CA LEU A 576 27.48 3.20 -6.73
C LEU A 576 28.89 3.55 -7.24
N HIS A 577 29.35 2.91 -8.31
CA HIS A 577 30.65 3.19 -8.95
C HIS A 577 30.57 4.09 -10.18
N PHE A 578 29.36 4.42 -10.69
CA PHE A 578 29.25 5.45 -11.72
C PHE A 578 29.61 6.81 -11.13
N ALA A 579 30.64 7.46 -11.67
CA ALA A 579 31.16 8.70 -11.09
C ALA A 579 30.09 9.78 -10.86
N PRO A 580 29.19 10.10 -11.82
CA PRO A 580 28.14 11.10 -11.57
C PRO A 580 27.14 10.69 -10.47
N PHE A 581 26.80 9.40 -10.37
CA PHE A 581 25.92 8.87 -9.32
C PHE A 581 26.59 8.98 -7.95
N ARG A 582 27.84 8.51 -7.86
CA ARG A 582 28.67 8.58 -6.65
C ARG A 582 28.76 9.99 -6.09
N GLU A 583 29.11 10.97 -6.93
CA GLU A 583 29.27 12.35 -6.48
C GLU A 583 27.95 12.94 -5.95
N GLN A 584 26.84 12.66 -6.65
CA GLN A 584 25.51 13.10 -6.20
C GLN A 584 25.07 12.43 -4.90
N LEU A 585 25.34 11.14 -4.73
CA LEU A 585 25.03 10.41 -3.51
C LEU A 585 25.79 10.99 -2.32
N ILE A 586 27.10 11.22 -2.46
CA ILE A 586 27.92 11.81 -1.40
C ILE A 586 27.39 13.20 -1.02
N ASP A 587 27.17 14.08 -2.00
CA ASP A 587 26.71 15.44 -1.73
C ASP A 587 25.32 15.47 -1.10
N ARG A 588 24.35 14.72 -1.64
CA ARG A 588 22.98 14.66 -1.10
C ARG A 588 22.97 14.10 0.30
N PHE A 589 23.66 12.98 0.53
CA PHE A 589 23.63 12.35 1.84
C PHE A 589 24.28 13.25 2.89
N THR A 590 25.42 13.87 2.57
CA THR A 590 26.07 14.85 3.45
C THR A 590 25.17 16.05 3.75
N VAL A 591 24.54 16.64 2.73
CA VAL A 591 23.64 17.78 2.91
C VAL A 591 22.44 17.40 3.77
N TYR A 592 21.76 16.30 3.47
CA TYR A 592 20.54 15.87 4.18
C TYR A 592 20.83 15.59 5.66
N MET A 593 21.95 14.94 5.98
CA MET A 593 22.36 14.64 7.36
C MET A 593 22.64 15.88 8.21
N GLY A 594 23.12 16.96 7.61
CA GLY A 594 23.26 18.26 8.29
C GLY A 594 22.02 19.15 8.18
N ASP A 595 21.05 18.73 7.39
CA ASP A 595 19.77 19.40 7.16
C ASP A 595 18.63 18.67 7.90
N PHE A 596 17.57 18.26 7.21
CA PHE A 596 16.36 17.72 7.83
C PHE A 596 16.58 16.37 8.55
N LEU A 597 17.61 15.59 8.17
CA LEU A 597 17.98 14.35 8.88
C LEU A 597 18.83 14.61 10.13
N HIS A 598 18.99 15.85 10.57
CA HIS A 598 19.69 16.15 11.82
C HIS A 598 18.88 15.71 13.05
N HIS A 599 19.51 15.04 14.02
CA HIS A 599 18.83 14.50 15.20
C HIS A 599 18.05 15.55 16.01
N ARG A 600 18.51 16.81 16.07
CA ARG A 600 17.80 17.90 16.76
C ARG A 600 16.44 18.22 16.14
N ARG A 601 16.24 17.87 14.86
CA ARG A 601 14.98 18.04 14.12
C ARG A 601 14.14 16.77 14.18
N LEU A 602 14.78 15.61 14.01
CA LEU A 602 14.09 14.33 14.01
C LEU A 602 13.60 13.89 15.39
N THR A 603 14.35 14.16 16.48
CA THR A 603 13.93 13.75 17.82
C THR A 603 12.58 14.36 18.25
N PRO A 604 12.36 15.69 18.15
CA PRO A 604 11.04 16.27 18.42
C PRO A 604 9.93 15.75 17.49
N TYR A 605 10.28 15.41 16.25
CA TYR A 605 9.32 14.81 15.31
C TYR A 605 8.90 13.41 15.75
N ILE A 606 9.84 12.55 16.16
CA ILE A 606 9.54 11.23 16.75
C ILE A 606 8.68 11.39 18.02
N ASP A 607 9.03 12.32 18.90
CA ASP A 607 8.22 12.61 20.10
C ASP A 607 6.80 13.03 19.72
N SER A 608 6.62 13.81 18.65
CA SER A 608 5.29 14.22 18.18
C SER A 608 4.45 13.06 17.67
N LEU A 609 5.05 12.10 16.96
CA LEU A 609 4.37 10.88 16.52
C LEU A 609 4.03 9.97 17.69
N ALA A 610 4.97 9.76 18.63
CA ALA A 610 4.76 8.99 19.84
C ALA A 610 3.63 9.56 20.70
N GLN A 611 3.56 10.89 20.83
CA GLN A 611 2.53 11.56 21.62
C GLN A 611 1.12 11.35 21.05
N ARG A 612 0.95 11.14 19.74
CA ARG A 612 -0.37 10.87 19.12
C ARG A 612 -0.97 9.55 19.59
N ILE A 613 -0.15 8.54 19.86
CA ILE A 613 -0.61 7.20 20.22
C ILE A 613 -0.46 6.88 21.71
N ALA A 614 0.29 7.70 22.47
CA ALA A 614 0.64 7.43 23.87
C ALA A 614 -0.56 7.10 24.77
N ALA A 615 -1.70 7.78 24.58
CA ALA A 615 -2.91 7.54 25.38
C ALA A 615 -3.57 6.18 25.09
N GLU A 616 -3.30 5.60 23.92
CA GLU A 616 -3.91 4.37 23.44
C GLU A 616 -3.07 3.12 23.73
N ILE A 617 -1.74 3.28 23.86
CA ILE A 617 -0.78 2.20 24.10
C ILE A 617 -1.18 1.29 25.28
N PRO A 618 -1.50 1.79 26.49
CA PRO A 618 -1.80 0.92 27.63
C PRO A 618 -3.01 0.00 27.40
N TYR A 619 -3.99 0.45 26.62
CA TYR A 619 -5.18 -0.35 26.30
C TYR A 619 -4.87 -1.45 25.29
N THR A 620 -4.00 -1.16 24.32
CA THR A 620 -3.54 -2.17 23.35
C THR A 620 -2.63 -3.20 24.01
N GLU A 621 -1.73 -2.77 24.90
CA GLU A 621 -0.88 -3.67 25.68
C GLU A 621 -1.70 -4.60 26.59
N ASP A 622 -2.71 -4.08 27.29
CA ASP A 622 -3.60 -4.88 28.15
C ASP A 622 -4.36 -5.94 27.32
N LEU A 623 -4.86 -5.58 26.13
CA LEU A 623 -5.54 -6.51 25.22
C LEU A 623 -4.66 -7.69 24.81
N TYR A 624 -3.35 -7.48 24.69
CA TYR A 624 -2.37 -8.47 24.24
C TYR A 624 -1.36 -8.89 25.31
N ALA A 625 -1.69 -8.72 26.59
CA ALA A 625 -0.79 -8.98 27.71
C ALA A 625 -0.21 -10.42 27.71
N SER A 626 -0.99 -11.42 27.26
CA SER A 626 -0.54 -12.81 27.17
C SER A 626 0.58 -13.04 26.14
N PHE A 627 0.62 -12.23 25.08
CA PHE A 627 1.74 -12.22 24.13
C PHE A 627 2.97 -11.58 24.77
N MET A 628 2.77 -10.44 25.44
CA MET A 628 3.81 -9.70 26.16
C MET A 628 4.46 -10.48 27.30
N GLU A 629 3.76 -11.44 27.92
CA GLU A 629 4.35 -12.35 28.91
C GLU A 629 5.53 -13.16 28.32
N ASN A 630 5.48 -13.46 27.02
CA ASN A 630 6.56 -14.18 26.31
C ASN A 630 7.57 -13.22 25.66
N GLU A 631 7.11 -12.03 25.26
CA GLU A 631 7.88 -11.00 24.58
C GLU A 631 7.74 -9.65 25.31
N PRO A 632 8.35 -9.46 26.49
CA PRO A 632 8.19 -8.23 27.24
C PRO A 632 8.80 -7.04 26.50
N THR A 633 8.11 -5.91 26.53
CA THR A 633 8.53 -4.65 25.92
C THR A 633 8.23 -3.48 26.86
N ASP A 634 8.94 -2.38 26.65
CA ASP A 634 8.70 -1.09 27.31
C ASP A 634 8.60 -0.05 26.18
N TRP A 635 7.39 0.45 25.94
CA TRP A 635 7.12 1.36 24.83
C TRP A 635 7.98 2.63 24.90
N GLU A 636 8.18 3.22 26.08
CA GLU A 636 9.01 4.42 26.24
C GLU A 636 10.48 4.11 25.95
N GLN A 637 10.96 2.93 26.37
CA GLN A 637 12.31 2.47 26.04
C GLN A 637 12.49 2.29 24.53
N GLU A 638 11.52 1.70 23.83
CA GLU A 638 11.56 1.50 22.38
C GLU A 638 11.62 2.84 21.61
N VAL A 639 10.83 3.83 22.04
CA VAL A 639 10.91 5.21 21.50
C VAL A 639 12.28 5.84 21.79
N ASN A 640 12.86 5.60 22.98
CA ASN A 640 14.20 6.09 23.31
C ASN A 640 15.30 5.41 22.50
N ILE A 641 15.16 4.15 22.10
CA ILE A 641 16.09 3.46 21.19
C ILE A 641 16.12 4.17 19.84
N MET A 642 14.96 4.55 19.28
CA MET A 642 14.90 5.32 18.04
C MET A 642 15.63 6.66 18.17
N LYS A 643 15.40 7.40 19.26
CA LYS A 643 16.06 8.69 19.50
C LYS A 643 17.58 8.55 19.66
N SER A 644 18.02 7.55 20.42
CA SER A 644 19.44 7.24 20.60
C SER A 644 20.12 6.97 19.25
N PHE A 645 19.50 6.12 18.42
CA PHE A 645 19.98 5.84 17.05
C PHE A 645 20.21 7.14 16.25
N LEU A 646 19.28 8.08 16.27
CA LEU A 646 19.39 9.34 15.53
C LEU A 646 20.60 10.19 15.97
N THR A 647 20.91 10.23 17.27
CA THR A 647 22.05 11.03 17.77
C THR A 647 23.41 10.57 17.26
N GLU A 648 23.56 9.27 17.01
CA GLU A 648 24.80 8.68 16.49
C GLU A 648 24.87 8.71 14.96
N ARG A 649 23.70 8.76 14.29
CA ARG A 649 23.58 8.42 12.87
C ARG A 649 24.36 9.33 11.94
N GLN A 650 24.36 10.63 12.23
CA GLN A 650 25.07 11.61 11.42
C GLN A 650 26.58 11.31 11.32
N TRP A 651 27.25 11.11 12.46
CA TRP A 651 28.70 10.87 12.48
C TRP A 651 29.04 9.54 11.81
N LEU A 652 28.26 8.50 12.10
CA LEU A 652 28.50 7.16 11.59
C LEU A 652 28.37 7.07 10.07
N ASN A 653 27.32 7.65 9.50
CA ASN A 653 27.12 7.64 8.05
C ASN A 653 28.14 8.55 7.34
N ALA A 654 28.50 9.70 7.94
CA ALA A 654 29.57 10.52 7.41
C ALA A 654 30.90 9.76 7.38
N TYR A 655 31.22 9.04 8.45
CA TYR A 655 32.41 8.18 8.55
C TYR A 655 32.36 7.02 7.56
N ALA A 656 31.21 6.37 7.41
CA ALA A 656 31.00 5.28 6.47
C ALA A 656 31.27 5.73 5.03
N LEU A 657 30.70 6.86 4.59
CA LEU A 657 30.97 7.46 3.28
C LEU A 657 32.46 7.76 3.09
N MET A 658 33.13 8.29 4.13
CA MET A 658 34.57 8.56 4.09
C MET A 658 35.37 7.29 3.83
N GLN A 659 35.09 6.22 4.58
CA GLN A 659 35.79 4.94 4.42
C GLN A 659 35.47 4.27 3.08
N PHE A 660 34.19 4.22 2.72
CA PHE A 660 33.71 3.51 1.53
C PHE A 660 34.23 4.12 0.23
N TYR A 661 34.22 5.46 0.12
CA TYR A 661 34.68 6.15 -1.09
C TYR A 661 36.12 6.66 -1.01
N GLY A 662 36.80 6.46 0.12
CA GLY A 662 38.17 6.97 0.34
C GLY A 662 38.24 8.50 0.31
N LEU A 663 37.28 9.17 0.94
CA LEU A 663 37.23 10.65 1.02
C LEU A 663 38.31 11.18 1.99
N GLY A 664 38.65 12.47 1.89
CA GLY A 664 39.54 13.13 2.84
C GLY A 664 38.93 13.20 4.26
N ASP A 665 39.76 13.55 5.26
CA ASP A 665 39.29 13.59 6.66
C ASP A 665 38.02 14.44 6.82
N MET A 666 37.16 14.04 7.75
CA MET A 666 35.96 14.81 8.10
C MET A 666 36.29 16.00 9.01
N TYR A 667 35.57 17.10 8.83
CA TYR A 667 35.54 18.22 9.78
C TYR A 667 34.08 18.63 10.06
N LYS A 668 33.83 19.21 11.24
CA LYS A 668 32.49 19.70 11.60
C LYS A 668 32.21 21.01 10.86
N LEU A 669 31.06 21.12 10.21
CA LEU A 669 30.63 22.30 9.48
C LEU A 669 29.25 22.73 9.97
N ALA A 670 29.15 23.98 10.40
CA ALA A 670 27.89 24.65 10.68
C ALA A 670 27.71 25.83 9.69
N ILE A 671 26.49 26.03 9.20
CA ILE A 671 26.10 27.21 8.44
C ILE A 671 24.84 27.74 9.12
N ASN A 672 24.92 28.97 9.62
CA ASN A 672 23.96 29.54 10.58
C ASN A 672 23.84 28.70 11.87
N ASP A 673 23.14 29.25 12.86
CA ASP A 673 22.90 28.57 14.13
C ASP A 673 21.67 27.66 14.00
N ILE A 674 21.84 26.36 14.26
CA ILE A 674 20.71 25.40 14.24
C ILE A 674 19.75 25.62 15.41
N GLU A 675 20.20 26.23 16.51
CA GLU A 675 19.33 26.59 17.63
C GLU A 675 18.51 27.85 17.34
N ASN A 676 18.82 28.58 16.26
CA ASN A 676 18.13 29.80 15.86
C ASN A 676 17.91 29.83 14.34
N GLU A 677 16.86 29.14 13.90
CA GLU A 677 16.47 29.06 12.48
C GLU A 677 15.85 30.36 11.93
N ASN A 678 15.85 31.47 12.68
CA ASN A 678 15.46 32.78 12.15
C ASN A 678 16.55 33.34 11.24
N SER A 679 16.51 32.91 9.98
CA SER A 679 17.35 33.44 8.91
C SER A 679 16.50 34.17 7.88
N ALA A 680 17.03 35.28 7.37
CA ALA A 680 16.46 35.97 6.22
C ALA A 680 16.78 35.25 4.89
N TYR A 681 17.56 34.16 4.94
CA TYR A 681 18.03 33.43 3.77
C TYR A 681 17.74 31.94 3.84
N SER A 682 17.31 31.39 2.71
CA SER A 682 17.36 29.97 2.38
C SER A 682 18.74 29.59 1.83
N LEU A 683 19.13 28.33 1.95
CA LEU A 683 20.47 27.87 1.58
C LEU A 683 20.43 26.85 0.43
N VAL A 684 21.45 26.90 -0.42
CA VAL A 684 21.74 25.88 -1.44
C VAL A 684 23.20 25.44 -1.29
N LEU A 685 23.42 24.15 -1.03
CA LEU A 685 24.74 23.55 -0.83
C LEU A 685 25.00 22.55 -1.94
N ASN A 686 26.08 22.73 -2.71
CA ASN A 686 26.43 21.88 -3.86
C ASN A 686 25.26 21.68 -4.85
N GLY A 687 24.44 22.73 -5.03
CA GLY A 687 23.25 22.68 -5.88
C GLY A 687 22.02 22.01 -5.25
N ILE A 688 22.14 21.51 -4.02
CA ILE A 688 21.04 20.90 -3.25
C ILE A 688 20.38 21.99 -2.40
N ALA A 689 19.10 22.24 -2.67
CA ALA A 689 18.30 23.14 -1.86
C ALA A 689 18.06 22.54 -0.48
N MET A 690 18.36 23.30 0.57
CA MET A 690 18.10 22.90 1.94
C MET A 690 16.63 23.12 2.31
N LYS A 691 16.14 22.33 3.25
CA LYS A 691 14.80 22.43 3.85
C LYS A 691 14.78 23.41 5.01
N HIS A 692 15.91 23.55 5.68
CA HIS A 692 16.08 24.52 6.75
C HIS A 692 17.14 25.58 6.40
N PRO A 693 17.08 26.76 7.02
CA PRO A 693 18.05 27.82 6.77
C PRO A 693 19.39 27.60 7.48
N SER A 694 19.59 26.45 8.15
CA SER A 694 20.82 26.11 8.85
C SER A 694 21.27 24.69 8.54
N PHE A 695 22.58 24.53 8.42
CA PHE A 695 23.28 23.27 8.24
C PHE A 695 24.12 23.00 9.48
N ASP A 696 24.06 21.79 10.03
CA ASP A 696 24.93 21.37 11.13
C ASP A 696 25.38 19.92 10.89
N GLY A 697 26.54 19.73 10.26
CA GLY A 697 26.96 18.40 9.79
C GLY A 697 28.46 18.21 9.65
N PHE A 698 28.84 17.17 8.93
CA PHE A 698 30.25 16.89 8.61
C PHE A 698 30.49 17.13 7.13
N TYR A 699 31.68 17.60 6.79
CA TYR A 699 32.12 17.73 5.41
C TYR A 699 33.53 17.16 5.23
N TYR A 700 33.90 16.86 3.98
CA TYR A 700 35.15 16.14 3.68
C TYR A 700 36.22 17.09 3.16
N LYS A 701 37.46 16.90 3.61
CA LYS A 701 38.64 17.56 3.02
C LYS A 701 38.75 17.21 1.54
N ASP A 702 39.33 18.13 0.78
CA ASP A 702 39.52 18.14 -0.69
C ASP A 702 38.24 18.14 -1.52
N ARG A 703 37.07 18.00 -0.89
CA ARG A 703 35.77 18.19 -1.54
C ARG A 703 35.40 19.67 -1.56
N ALA A 704 34.96 20.16 -2.71
CA ALA A 704 34.51 21.54 -2.85
C ALA A 704 33.07 21.69 -2.37
N LEU A 705 32.88 22.61 -1.43
CA LEU A 705 31.58 23.08 -0.96
C LEU A 705 31.24 24.39 -1.68
N SER A 706 30.13 24.42 -2.40
CA SER A 706 29.49 25.62 -2.91
C SER A 706 28.30 25.96 -2.03
N VAL A 707 28.31 27.13 -1.40
CA VAL A 707 27.21 27.64 -0.57
C VAL A 707 26.64 28.89 -1.22
N ARG A 708 25.31 28.92 -1.39
CA ARG A 708 24.58 30.11 -1.84
C ARG A 708 23.44 30.41 -0.87
N ALA A 709 23.26 31.69 -0.56
CA ALA A 709 22.17 32.20 0.25
C ALA A 709 21.15 32.92 -0.65
N ILE A 710 19.88 32.56 -0.50
CA ILE A 710 18.76 33.10 -1.28
C ILE A 710 17.87 33.88 -0.32
N PRO A 711 17.65 35.20 -0.51
CA PRO A 711 16.71 35.97 0.30
C PRO A 711 15.31 35.33 0.35
N ASN A 712 14.74 35.22 1.54
CA ASN A 712 13.40 34.64 1.75
C ASN A 712 12.27 35.59 1.32
N ASP A 713 12.57 36.89 1.21
CA ASP A 713 11.64 37.91 0.75
C ASP A 713 12.34 38.97 -0.11
N THR A 714 11.53 39.86 -0.69
CA THR A 714 12.01 40.93 -1.59
C THR A 714 12.62 42.14 -0.87
N ASN A 715 12.46 42.23 0.46
CA ASN A 715 13.01 43.33 1.27
C ASN A 715 14.39 42.98 1.84
N THR A 716 14.70 41.70 1.93
CA THR A 716 15.99 41.17 2.36
C THR A 716 17.00 41.41 1.25
N GLN A 717 18.08 42.12 1.58
CA GLN A 717 19.16 42.33 0.63
C GLN A 717 19.81 40.98 0.28
N PRO A 718 20.24 40.77 -0.97
CA PRO A 718 21.05 39.61 -1.33
C PRO A 718 22.31 39.54 -0.46
N ALA A 719 22.68 38.33 -0.05
CA ALA A 719 23.98 38.12 0.57
C ALA A 719 25.07 38.42 -0.47
N ASP A 720 25.96 39.36 -0.14
CA ASP A 720 27.12 39.74 -0.97
C ASP A 720 28.45 39.41 -0.27
N GLY A 721 28.38 38.60 0.79
CA GLY A 721 29.54 37.97 1.36
C GLY A 721 29.23 37.00 2.50
N TRP A 722 30.31 36.46 3.05
CA TRP A 722 30.27 35.33 3.97
C TRP A 722 31.27 35.57 5.09
N LEU A 723 30.80 35.57 6.33
CA LEU A 723 31.65 35.44 7.51
C LEU A 723 31.95 33.95 7.71
N ILE A 724 33.23 33.62 7.81
CA ILE A 724 33.72 32.25 8.03
C ILE A 724 34.53 32.26 9.32
N GLU A 725 34.15 31.40 10.25
CA GLU A 725 34.90 31.17 11.49
C GLU A 725 35.47 29.75 11.48
N LYS A 726 36.76 29.59 11.81
CA LYS A 726 37.46 28.29 11.80
C LYS A 726 38.06 28.01 13.17
N THR A 727 37.91 26.79 13.65
CA THR A 727 38.61 26.32 14.86
C THR A 727 39.82 25.49 14.46
N LEU A 728 40.99 25.89 14.94
CA LEU A 728 42.28 25.30 14.63
C LEU A 728 43.07 25.04 15.91
N ASN A 729 43.26 23.76 16.28
CA ASN A 729 43.88 23.37 17.54
C ASN A 729 43.26 24.10 18.75
N GLY A 730 41.92 24.16 18.80
CA GLY A 730 41.17 24.88 19.83
C GLY A 730 41.15 26.42 19.76
N ASN A 731 41.76 27.05 18.74
CA ASN A 731 41.74 28.51 18.58
C ASN A 731 40.79 28.95 17.46
N LEU A 732 40.03 30.03 17.69
CA LEU A 732 39.06 30.58 16.74
C LEU A 732 39.68 31.63 15.81
N TYR A 733 39.44 31.50 14.50
CA TYR A 733 39.88 32.42 13.45
C TYR A 733 38.68 32.91 12.65
N ARG A 734 38.70 34.16 12.20
CA ARG A 734 37.60 34.78 11.42
C ARG A 734 38.12 35.32 10.10
N GLU A 735 37.41 35.06 9.02
CA GLU A 735 37.64 35.66 7.70
C GLU A 735 36.32 36.10 7.05
N TYR A 736 36.39 37.09 6.16
CA TYR A 736 35.25 37.50 5.33
C TYR A 736 35.57 37.29 3.86
N ARG A 737 34.63 36.73 3.10
CA ARG A 737 34.73 36.56 1.64
C ARG A 737 33.55 37.23 0.95
N SER A 738 33.83 38.14 0.02
CA SER A 738 32.80 38.79 -0.79
C SER A 738 32.26 37.87 -1.89
N GLY A 739 31.03 38.12 -2.34
CA GLY A 739 30.37 37.43 -3.44
C GLY A 739 29.12 36.66 -3.01
N ASP A 740 28.22 36.43 -3.97
CA ASP A 740 26.92 35.78 -3.76
C ASP A 740 27.02 34.26 -3.52
N THR A 741 28.11 33.65 -3.95
CA THR A 741 28.39 32.22 -3.84
C THR A 741 29.75 32.00 -3.19
N LEU A 742 29.76 31.27 -2.09
CA LEU A 742 30.99 30.84 -1.42
C LEU A 742 31.43 29.49 -1.99
N ILE A 743 32.60 29.44 -2.61
CA ILE A 743 33.29 28.18 -2.87
C ILE A 743 34.36 27.99 -1.80
N PHE A 744 34.25 26.87 -1.08
CA PHE A 744 35.10 26.53 0.05
C PHE A 744 35.67 25.12 -0.12
N THR A 745 36.98 24.98 0.04
CA THR A 745 37.68 23.68 -0.04
C THR A 745 38.83 23.70 0.93
N LEU A 746 38.98 22.65 1.72
CA LEU A 746 40.09 22.51 2.67
C LEU A 746 41.04 21.40 2.20
N PRO A 747 42.36 21.64 2.20
CA PRO A 747 43.31 20.63 1.75
C PRO A 747 43.43 19.47 2.74
N GLN A 748 43.79 18.29 2.23
CA GLN A 748 44.19 17.13 3.03
C GLN A 748 45.25 17.52 4.08
N HIS A 749 45.10 16.99 5.30
CA HIS A 749 45.97 17.28 6.46
C HIS A 749 45.88 18.71 7.02
N SER A 750 44.84 19.47 6.66
CA SER A 750 44.47 20.69 7.38
C SER A 750 44.21 20.38 8.86
N PRO A 751 44.71 21.19 9.82
CA PRO A 751 44.47 20.97 11.24
C PRO A 751 43.10 21.53 11.70
N ILE A 752 42.24 21.96 10.77
CA ILE A 752 40.91 22.52 11.07
C ILE A 752 40.00 21.44 11.67
N GLU A 753 39.41 21.77 12.81
CA GLU A 753 38.50 20.91 13.58
C GLU A 753 37.03 21.22 13.25
N SER A 754 36.69 22.51 13.16
CA SER A 754 35.34 22.96 12.82
C SER A 754 35.32 24.27 12.01
N VAL A 755 34.25 24.47 11.25
CA VAL A 755 33.97 25.69 10.47
C VAL A 755 32.54 26.15 10.72
N SER A 756 32.34 27.44 10.95
CA SER A 756 31.04 28.12 10.98
C SER A 756 30.96 29.12 9.83
N ILE A 757 29.85 29.15 9.10
CA ILE A 757 29.63 30.05 7.96
C ILE A 757 28.34 30.84 8.19
N THR A 758 28.37 32.16 7.97
CA THR A 758 27.19 33.03 8.09
C THR A 758 27.10 33.94 6.86
N PRO A 759 25.95 33.97 6.14
CA PRO A 759 25.74 34.90 5.05
C PRO A 759 25.60 36.32 5.57
N CYS A 760 26.15 37.28 4.84
CA CYS A 760 26.17 38.69 5.21
C CYS A 760 25.77 39.55 4.00
N ALA A 761 24.87 40.51 4.20
CA ALA A 761 24.57 41.52 3.18
C ALA A 761 25.74 42.51 3.01
N GLU A 762 26.42 42.83 4.12
CA GLU A 762 27.56 43.74 4.16
C GLU A 762 28.68 43.16 5.04
N LYS A 763 29.92 43.60 4.82
CA LYS A 763 31.07 43.18 5.62
C LYS A 763 30.90 43.60 7.10
N PRO A 764 30.98 42.67 8.07
CA PRO A 764 30.86 43.02 9.50
C PRO A 764 31.96 43.98 9.98
N GLU A 765 31.59 45.01 10.75
CA GLU A 765 32.52 46.02 11.30
C GLU A 765 33.55 45.42 12.27
N SER A 766 33.24 44.28 12.90
CA SER A 766 34.08 43.61 13.91
C SER A 766 35.27 42.83 13.34
N ILE A 767 35.38 42.72 12.01
CA ILE A 767 36.55 42.14 11.34
C ILE A 767 37.54 43.29 11.05
N ALA A 768 38.15 43.79 12.13
CA ALA A 768 39.20 44.81 12.03
C ALA A 768 40.41 44.25 11.26
N ALA A 769 40.99 45.12 10.41
CA ALA A 769 42.09 44.79 9.52
C ALA A 769 43.36 44.35 10.25
N GLU A 770 44.07 43.42 9.61
CA GLU A 770 45.47 43.02 9.86
C GLU A 770 45.74 42.18 11.13
N THR A 771 45.55 40.88 10.99
CA THR A 771 46.31 39.90 11.78
C THR A 771 47.51 39.43 10.95
N ASN A 772 48.72 39.38 11.55
CA ASN A 772 49.92 38.85 10.90
C ASN A 772 49.70 37.39 10.47
N ALA A 773 50.37 36.97 9.39
CA ALA A 773 50.32 35.59 8.93
C ALA A 773 50.69 34.61 10.07
N GLN A 774 49.82 33.64 10.34
CA GLN A 774 50.06 32.63 11.38
C GLN A 774 50.45 31.31 10.75
N TRP A 775 51.20 30.47 11.48
CA TRP A 775 51.59 29.15 10.98
C TRP A 775 51.48 28.08 12.06
N HIS A 776 51.11 26.88 11.62
CA HIS A 776 50.95 25.69 12.44
C HIS A 776 51.66 24.52 11.78
N ILE A 777 52.42 23.79 12.59
CA ILE A 777 53.07 22.56 12.17
C ILE A 777 52.01 21.46 12.13
N THR A 778 51.93 20.75 11.02
CA THR A 778 51.08 19.55 10.89
C THR A 778 51.96 18.34 10.68
N LYS A 779 51.37 17.15 10.84
CA LYS A 779 52.03 15.90 10.49
C LYS A 779 52.32 15.90 8.98
N GLY A 780 53.60 16.06 8.62
CA GLY A 780 54.06 16.13 7.22
C GLY A 780 54.10 17.52 6.58
N GLY A 781 53.98 18.63 7.31
CA GLY A 781 54.13 19.96 6.69
C GLY A 781 53.85 21.15 7.60
N VAL A 782 53.76 22.34 6.99
CA VAL A 782 53.35 23.58 7.68
C VAL A 782 52.15 24.19 6.99
N TYR A 783 51.14 24.53 7.78
CA TYR A 783 49.94 25.24 7.37
C TYR A 783 50.05 26.70 7.77
N ILE A 784 49.81 27.62 6.84
CA ILE A 784 49.95 29.06 7.05
C ILE A 784 48.60 29.71 6.77
N THR A 785 48.15 30.62 7.62
CA THR A 785 46.87 31.33 7.50
C THR A 785 47.08 32.84 7.56
N GLN A 786 46.06 33.60 7.15
CA GLN A 786 46.06 35.06 7.18
C GLN A 786 47.18 35.68 6.32
N LEU A 787 47.55 35.01 5.22
CA LEU A 787 48.47 35.55 4.23
C LEU A 787 47.82 36.73 3.51
N GLN A 788 48.53 37.84 3.46
CA GLN A 788 48.08 39.04 2.75
C GLN A 788 48.49 38.98 1.28
N ASP A 789 47.81 39.75 0.45
CA ASP A 789 48.18 39.92 -0.95
C ASP A 789 49.65 40.37 -1.07
N ALA A 790 50.41 39.63 -1.88
CA ALA A 790 51.86 39.77 -2.10
C ALA A 790 52.80 39.22 -1.01
N ASP A 791 52.30 38.56 0.05
CA ASP A 791 53.16 37.83 0.98
C ASP A 791 54.01 36.75 0.26
N GLU A 792 55.30 36.72 0.61
CA GLU A 792 56.25 35.71 0.13
C GLU A 792 56.56 34.74 1.26
N VAL A 793 56.16 33.48 1.07
CA VAL A 793 56.45 32.37 1.97
C VAL A 793 57.69 31.65 1.47
N ILE A 794 58.73 31.57 2.30
CA ILE A 794 59.99 30.89 2.00
C ILE A 794 60.27 29.87 3.09
N ILE A 795 60.44 28.60 2.71
CA ILE A 795 60.94 27.55 3.59
C ILE A 795 62.36 27.21 3.17
N SER A 796 63.26 27.18 4.14
CA SER A 796 64.66 26.82 3.96
C SER A 796 65.02 25.66 4.87
N ASP A 797 65.98 24.83 4.50
CA ASP A 797 66.65 23.98 5.49
C ASP A 797 67.44 24.82 6.50
N ILE A 798 67.94 24.19 7.56
CA ILE A 798 68.76 24.87 8.58
C ILE A 798 70.09 25.44 8.05
N LEU A 799 70.52 25.06 6.85
CA LEU A 799 71.71 25.58 6.17
C LEU A 799 71.37 26.78 5.25
N GLY A 800 70.11 27.19 5.19
CA GLY A 800 69.63 28.32 4.41
C GLY A 800 69.33 28.00 2.94
N LYS A 801 69.36 26.73 2.53
CA LYS A 801 68.93 26.33 1.18
C LYS A 801 67.42 26.39 1.12
N THR A 802 66.89 27.22 0.22
CA THR A 802 65.45 27.31 -0.02
C THR A 802 64.91 25.99 -0.56
N ILE A 803 63.93 25.43 0.15
CA ILE A 803 63.18 24.21 -0.19
C ILE A 803 61.91 24.58 -0.96
N CYS A 804 61.20 25.59 -0.47
CA CYS A 804 59.95 26.06 -1.06
C CYS A 804 59.92 27.59 -1.05
N ARG A 805 59.45 28.18 -2.15
CA ARG A 805 59.14 29.60 -2.23
C ARG A 805 57.82 29.75 -2.96
N LYS A 806 56.82 30.34 -2.30
CA LYS A 806 55.51 30.63 -2.88
C LYS A 806 55.16 32.09 -2.64
N ARG A 807 54.50 32.70 -3.62
CA ARG A 807 54.01 34.08 -3.55
C ARG A 807 52.49 34.04 -3.71
N GLN A 808 51.78 34.54 -2.70
CA GLN A 808 50.33 34.49 -2.63
C GLN A 808 49.73 35.45 -3.68
N LYS A 809 48.66 35.03 -4.38
CA LYS A 809 47.96 35.88 -5.36
C LYS A 809 46.43 35.97 -5.18
N THR A 810 45.79 35.05 -4.47
CA THR A 810 44.31 35.00 -4.36
C THR A 810 43.75 34.23 -3.14
N GLU A 811 44.56 33.44 -2.42
CA GLU A 811 44.10 32.68 -1.25
C GLU A 811 44.69 33.31 0.03
N ASN A 812 44.05 33.20 1.19
CA ASN A 812 44.60 33.70 2.47
C ASN A 812 45.35 32.61 3.27
N GLU A 813 45.49 31.40 2.71
CA GLU A 813 46.05 30.23 3.39
C GLU A 813 47.02 29.49 2.46
N LEU A 814 47.98 28.76 3.04
CA LEU A 814 48.95 28.00 2.28
C LEU A 814 49.44 26.78 3.08
N TYR A 815 49.25 25.59 2.52
CA TYR A 815 49.92 24.39 3.00
C TYR A 815 51.21 24.12 2.21
N ILE A 816 52.28 23.77 2.93
CA ILE A 816 53.53 23.29 2.35
C ILE A 816 53.88 21.96 3.00
N ALA A 817 53.74 20.88 2.21
CA ALA A 817 54.21 19.55 2.58
C ALA A 817 55.74 19.54 2.73
N LEU A 818 56.22 18.91 3.79
CA LEU A 818 57.62 18.81 4.15
C LEU A 818 57.90 17.42 4.75
N HIS A 819 59.05 16.85 4.43
CA HIS A 819 59.51 15.64 5.10
C HIS A 819 59.88 15.93 6.56
N PRO A 820 59.88 14.92 7.45
CA PRO A 820 60.35 15.08 8.83
C PRO A 820 61.74 15.73 8.88
N GLY A 821 61.88 16.78 9.67
CA GLY A 821 63.09 17.59 9.67
C GLY A 821 62.86 18.99 10.20
N CYS A 822 63.97 19.73 10.33
CA CYS A 822 63.93 21.08 10.86
C CYS A 822 64.15 22.11 9.75
N TYR A 823 63.31 23.13 9.72
CA TYR A 823 63.27 24.14 8.67
C TYR A 823 63.17 25.55 9.24
N VAL A 824 63.46 26.54 8.39
CA VAL A 824 63.22 27.95 8.65
C VAL A 824 62.11 28.42 7.73
N LEU A 825 60.95 28.71 8.31
CA LEU A 825 59.84 29.39 7.67
C LEU A 825 60.07 30.91 7.71
N ARG A 826 59.82 31.58 6.61
CA ARG A 826 59.82 33.04 6.51
C ARG A 826 58.57 33.50 5.78
N ILE A 827 57.86 34.46 6.36
CA ILE A 827 56.68 35.09 5.76
C ILE A 827 56.90 36.60 5.88
N GLY A 828 57.06 37.29 4.74
CA GLY A 828 57.44 38.69 4.75
C GLY A 828 58.74 38.94 5.53
N ARG A 829 58.65 39.67 6.65
CA ARG A 829 59.77 39.95 7.59
C ARG A 829 59.88 38.96 8.74
N GLU A 830 58.85 38.17 9.00
CA GLU A 830 58.83 37.20 10.09
C GLU A 830 59.62 35.95 9.72
N LYS A 831 60.30 35.37 10.71
CA LYS A 831 61.07 34.12 10.55
C LYS A 831 60.85 33.24 11.77
N ALA A 832 60.63 31.96 11.52
CA ALA A 832 60.46 30.96 12.56
C ALA A 832 61.17 29.66 12.21
N LYS A 833 61.72 29.00 13.24
CA LYS A 833 62.22 27.64 13.12
C LYS A 833 61.06 26.69 13.36
N ILE A 834 60.79 25.82 12.40
CA ILE A 834 59.72 24.82 12.49
C ILE A 834 60.34 23.42 12.49
N LEU A 835 59.77 22.52 13.28
CA LEU A 835 60.16 21.12 13.34
C LEU A 835 59.00 20.30 12.82
N ILE A 836 59.17 19.62 11.70
CA ILE A 836 58.18 18.71 11.15
C ILE A 836 58.49 17.32 11.70
N GLU A 837 57.52 16.74 12.40
CA GLU A 837 57.58 15.40 12.96
C GLU A 837 57.28 14.32 11.92
#